data_AF-A0A7D8YIR0-F1
#
_entry.id   AF-A0A7D8YIR0-F1
#
_cell.length_a   1.000
_cell.length_b   1.000
_cell.length_c   1.000
_cell.angle_alpha   90.00
_cell.angle_beta   90.00
_cell.angle_gamma   90.00
#
_symmetry.space_group_name_H-M   'P 1'
#
loop_
_entity.id
_entity.type
_entity.pdbx_description
1 polymer ?
#
loop_
_entity_poly.entity_id
_entity_poly.type
_entity_poly.pdbx_seq_one_letter_code
_entity_poly.pdbx_strand_id
1 'polypeptide(L)'
;MRCAFAPILATCLCLSGIAFSNEDEPSVQLLVPGFSVTKLPVQLTNVNNLLFAPDGRLLALGYDGRIHVLRDQDGDGREETAEPFWDQPTLKVPIGMAWSDEGLYVASQGKVSLLRDTDDDGRADLEDVVASGWPRTDVTSGGVDAAGVALDREGNLYFGLICADYSNPYRLKDGKAHYDLGSVRGTIQKLSADRTHRETVATGIRVPYGLAFNRDGDLFMTDQEGETWLPGGNPLDELNHIIAGRHYGFPPRHPEHLPEVNDEPPIVGFGPQHQSTCGLTFNEPSPDRRVFGPPGWEGDALVAGFSRGKLWRVELVKTAHGYVGKPSLIAAFDMLVADIAISPAGELYVACHSGPPDWGTGPRGEGQLFKISLTDPEAPQPVAAWSAGPLEARVAFDRPLDETTAEKLSEARVSFGDFVRAADRYEVLRPGYAAVKTQMNAPRGTMAIAAARLSRDRRTLILSTDPHPVRGAYAVTLPQVSRSGDTDQGSTVDLAYDLSGVWATWKPETTGSRPEWSGWLPHIDTEVALALTDGSSEHQDLRRMLAEQGRFTLKGFLETPPGTAVVRIAGKVPIEGVAGETPFRSAPRGESHLAEIAVEKGGRANEDQPLRFSLTVATGRGGAETFLHATYIGTEDPIERVLPLNGLWLPWTPPRVATATPAEETPLPPELAGGDRERGEKVFFSTKSNCSACHSVRGKGGRAGPDLGNLAHRDAGSVLRDIRDPSATINPDYIGHTVFLSDGRVLAGLVRSDGSDAIRVIDAEAKETVVPRAEIEEIQARSTSTMPTNLLDALNDQEARDLMAFLLTAAPDPQDRPEKAKAPPPRTRQEVEDVLRALPPDPLPGEVKRLTIVLVAGPKDHGPGEHDYPAWQRQWEGLLRKAAGVRVETAWEWPSDGQWKQADVVVFNLWNHDWSDERYLAMDSFLARGGGIVAVHAGLIADREPEKLARRFGLAAQPRRTKYRHGPVELTWRDSDDGHPIVAGMETTQFIDETYWPMVGDETAVTVLATATEEGKPRPMLWTFEPEAGRVFGCVLGHYAWTFDDPLFRIAVLRGLAWAAGEPVHRFQALAAVTESR
;
A
#
# COMPACT_ATOMS: atom_id res chain seq x y z
N MET A 1 -40.40 -50.92 28.11
CA MET A 1 -39.50 -50.12 28.97
C MET A 1 -38.67 -49.25 28.03
N ARG A 2 -39.09 -48.02 27.73
CA ARG A 2 -38.76 -46.74 28.40
C ARG A 2 -37.26 -46.37 28.32
N CYS A 3 -36.98 -45.35 27.46
CA CYS A 3 -36.04 -44.21 27.58
C CYS A 3 -34.56 -44.49 27.92
N ALA A 4 -33.54 -43.73 27.50
CA ALA A 4 -33.46 -42.29 27.20
C ALA A 4 -32.18 -41.93 26.40
N PHE A 5 -32.19 -40.70 25.87
CA PHE A 5 -31.15 -39.91 25.20
C PHE A 5 -29.85 -39.69 26.00
N ALA A 6 -28.73 -39.48 25.29
CA ALA A 6 -27.63 -38.58 25.68
C ALA A 6 -26.94 -37.98 24.41
N PRO A 7 -26.39 -36.75 24.46
CA PRO A 7 -26.18 -35.91 23.28
C PRO A 7 -24.72 -35.80 22.79
N ILE A 8 -24.63 -35.17 21.61
CA ILE A 8 -23.51 -34.75 20.78
C ILE A 8 -22.43 -33.97 21.56
N LEU A 9 -21.16 -34.32 21.35
CA LEU A 9 -20.02 -33.42 21.55
C LEU A 9 -19.18 -33.42 20.26
N ALA A 10 -19.23 -32.29 19.54
CA ALA A 10 -18.31 -31.98 18.46
C ALA A 10 -16.97 -31.56 19.07
N THR A 11 -15.88 -32.18 18.64
CA THR A 11 -14.52 -31.75 18.96
C THR A 11 -13.93 -31.11 17.71
N CYS A 12 -13.88 -29.78 17.68
CA CYS A 12 -13.03 -29.02 16.79
C CYS A 12 -11.57 -29.33 17.12
N LEU A 13 -10.89 -30.04 16.22
CA LEU A 13 -9.43 -30.08 16.18
C LEU A 13 -8.97 -29.01 15.20
N CYS A 14 -8.47 -27.90 15.75
CA CYS A 14 -7.71 -26.90 15.03
C CYS A 14 -6.42 -27.57 14.51
N LEU A 15 -6.37 -27.87 13.22
CA LEU A 15 -5.14 -28.24 12.53
C LEU A 15 -4.42 -26.95 12.12
N SER A 16 -3.27 -26.74 12.75
CA SER A 16 -2.21 -25.84 12.31
C SER A 16 -1.87 -26.09 10.85
N GLY A 17 -1.89 -25.03 10.04
CA GLY A 17 -1.55 -25.05 8.62
C GLY A 17 -0.09 -25.43 8.40
N ILE A 18 0.13 -26.70 8.05
CA ILE A 18 1.25 -27.13 7.23
C ILE A 18 0.63 -27.31 5.84
N ALA A 19 1.04 -26.49 4.88
CA ALA A 19 0.68 -26.68 3.49
C ALA A 19 1.32 -27.99 3.03
N PHE A 20 0.52 -29.04 2.88
CA PHE A 20 0.90 -30.18 2.07
C PHE A 20 0.86 -29.70 0.61
N SER A 21 2.01 -29.60 -0.03
CA SER A 21 2.08 -29.59 -1.49
C SER A 21 1.48 -30.90 -1.98
N ASN A 22 0.37 -30.83 -2.72
CA ASN A 22 -0.05 -31.99 -3.50
C ASN A 22 1.03 -32.21 -4.56
N GLU A 23 1.74 -33.33 -4.52
CA GLU A 23 2.81 -33.69 -5.48
C GLU A 23 2.28 -33.84 -6.94
N ASP A 24 0.97 -33.68 -7.17
CA ASP A 24 0.31 -33.86 -8.47
C ASP A 24 -0.04 -32.56 -9.22
N GLU A 25 0.14 -31.36 -8.64
CA GLU A 25 -0.13 -30.09 -9.35
C GLU A 25 1.13 -29.54 -10.07
N PRO A 26 1.01 -29.04 -11.31
CA PRO A 26 2.15 -28.53 -12.06
C PRO A 26 2.68 -27.22 -11.46
N SER A 27 4.01 -27.08 -11.36
CA SER A 27 4.68 -25.86 -10.87
C SER A 27 4.35 -24.58 -11.66
N VAL A 28 3.85 -24.73 -12.88
CA VAL A 28 3.39 -23.63 -13.73
C VAL A 28 1.98 -23.92 -14.21
N GLN A 29 1.06 -23.02 -13.89
CA GLN A 29 -0.31 -23.06 -14.35
C GLN A 29 -0.55 -21.96 -15.38
N LEU A 30 -0.70 -22.36 -16.64
CA LEU A 30 -1.16 -21.49 -17.72
C LEU A 30 -2.66 -21.19 -17.56
N LEU A 31 -3.05 -19.95 -17.87
CA LEU A 31 -4.42 -19.45 -17.71
C LEU A 31 -5.12 -19.21 -19.07
N VAL A 32 -4.43 -19.55 -20.14
CA VAL A 32 -4.80 -19.37 -21.53
C VAL A 32 -4.52 -20.66 -22.31
N PRO A 33 -5.34 -21.02 -23.30
CA PRO A 33 -5.24 -22.30 -23.99
C PRO A 33 -4.14 -22.29 -25.06
N GLY A 34 -3.71 -23.48 -25.49
CA GLY A 34 -2.81 -23.67 -26.63
C GLY A 34 -1.31 -23.62 -26.34
N PHE A 35 -0.92 -23.45 -25.08
CA PHE A 35 0.47 -23.39 -24.66
C PHE A 35 0.90 -24.65 -23.92
N SER A 36 2.20 -24.95 -24.03
CA SER A 36 2.88 -25.95 -23.21
C SER A 36 3.98 -25.29 -22.38
N VAL A 37 4.35 -25.93 -21.27
CA VAL A 37 5.46 -25.51 -20.42
C VAL A 37 6.47 -26.64 -20.34
N THR A 38 7.74 -26.32 -20.54
CA THR A 38 8.87 -27.22 -20.35
C THR A 38 9.81 -26.63 -19.31
N LYS A 39 10.10 -27.36 -18.24
CA LYS A 39 11.20 -27.03 -17.33
C LYS A 39 12.52 -27.38 -18.02
N LEU A 40 13.46 -26.44 -18.03
CA LEU A 40 14.77 -26.66 -18.65
C LEU A 40 15.68 -27.46 -17.70
N PRO A 41 16.51 -28.37 -18.24
CA PRO A 41 17.37 -29.25 -17.43
C PRO A 41 18.61 -28.57 -16.87
N VAL A 42 19.02 -27.41 -17.41
CA VAL A 42 20.17 -26.64 -16.92
C VAL A 42 20.03 -26.31 -15.44
N GLN A 43 21.12 -26.49 -14.70
CA GLN A 43 21.21 -26.17 -13.28
C GLN A 43 21.98 -24.88 -13.09
N LEU A 44 21.31 -23.87 -12.51
CA LEU A 44 21.89 -22.58 -12.18
C LEU A 44 21.52 -22.21 -10.76
N THR A 45 22.28 -21.30 -10.19
CA THR A 45 21.80 -20.54 -9.04
C THR A 45 20.67 -19.60 -9.47
N ASN A 46 20.01 -18.92 -8.52
CA ASN A 46 19.00 -17.92 -8.80
C ASN A 46 19.47 -16.92 -9.88
N VAL A 47 18.66 -16.72 -10.92
CA VAL A 47 18.97 -15.90 -12.11
C VAL A 47 18.19 -14.59 -12.03
N ASN A 48 18.89 -13.46 -12.09
CA ASN A 48 18.29 -12.12 -12.05
C ASN A 48 17.77 -11.66 -13.41
N ASN A 49 18.48 -11.97 -14.51
CA ASN A 49 18.07 -11.55 -15.85
C ASN A 49 18.34 -12.59 -16.93
N LEU A 50 17.49 -12.60 -17.97
CA LEU A 50 17.65 -13.37 -19.19
C LEU A 50 17.75 -12.43 -20.39
N LEU A 51 18.64 -12.73 -21.32
CA LEU A 51 18.79 -11.94 -22.55
C LEU A 51 19.28 -12.82 -23.70
N PHE A 52 18.61 -12.76 -24.85
CA PHE A 52 19.17 -13.33 -26.08
C PHE A 52 20.13 -12.32 -26.71
N ALA A 53 21.36 -12.74 -26.96
CA ALA A 53 22.30 -11.99 -27.77
C ALA A 53 21.84 -11.94 -29.24
N PRO A 54 22.31 -10.98 -30.06
CA PRO A 54 21.97 -10.87 -31.48
C PRO A 54 22.30 -12.13 -32.30
N ASP A 55 23.28 -12.92 -31.87
CA ASP A 55 23.66 -14.19 -32.48
C ASP A 55 22.75 -15.38 -32.08
N GLY A 56 21.74 -15.12 -31.24
CA GLY A 56 20.76 -16.10 -30.77
C GLY A 56 21.17 -16.87 -29.52
N ARG A 57 22.34 -16.62 -28.92
CA ARG A 57 22.73 -17.25 -27.65
C ARG A 57 21.90 -16.69 -26.48
N LEU A 58 21.45 -17.56 -25.58
CA LEU A 58 20.78 -17.15 -24.34
C LEU A 58 21.79 -16.88 -23.24
N LEU A 59 21.77 -15.68 -22.67
CA LEU A 59 22.54 -15.31 -21.49
C LEU A 59 21.66 -15.30 -20.24
N ALA A 60 22.21 -15.82 -19.14
CA ALA A 60 21.63 -15.80 -17.82
C ALA A 60 22.55 -15.08 -16.84
N LEU A 61 22.10 -13.96 -16.29
CA LEU A 61 22.77 -13.23 -15.22
C LEU A 61 22.39 -13.85 -13.88
N GLY A 62 23.34 -14.53 -13.24
CA GLY A 62 23.19 -15.05 -11.89
C GLY A 62 23.12 -13.93 -10.85
N TYR A 63 22.35 -14.18 -9.80
CA TYR A 63 22.27 -13.33 -8.62
C TYR A 63 23.67 -13.11 -7.99
N ASP A 64 24.53 -14.13 -8.08
CA ASP A 64 25.90 -14.12 -7.57
C ASP A 64 26.89 -13.26 -8.37
N GLY A 65 26.45 -12.64 -9.47
CA GLY A 65 27.29 -11.78 -10.29
C GLY A 65 27.89 -12.45 -11.52
N ARG A 66 27.70 -13.76 -11.70
CA ARG A 66 28.19 -14.49 -12.89
C ARG A 66 27.21 -14.35 -14.03
N ILE A 67 27.73 -14.38 -15.25
CA ILE A 67 26.92 -14.41 -16.48
C ILE A 67 27.25 -15.70 -17.20
N HIS A 68 26.22 -16.45 -17.55
CA HIS A 68 26.33 -17.73 -18.25
C HIS A 68 25.75 -17.63 -19.65
N VAL A 69 26.42 -18.26 -20.63
CA VAL A 69 25.84 -18.61 -21.92
C VAL A 69 25.22 -20.00 -21.79
N LEU A 70 23.93 -20.12 -22.11
CA LEU A 70 23.22 -21.39 -22.08
C LEU A 70 23.25 -22.05 -23.46
N ARG A 71 23.39 -23.38 -23.47
CA ARG A 71 23.45 -24.17 -24.71
C ARG A 71 22.54 -25.38 -24.64
N ASP A 72 21.76 -25.52 -25.71
CA ASP A 72 21.13 -26.76 -26.16
C ASP A 72 22.16 -27.58 -26.93
N GLN A 73 22.59 -28.70 -26.35
CA GLN A 73 23.67 -29.52 -26.93
C GLN A 73 23.18 -30.53 -27.94
N ASP A 74 21.95 -31.03 -27.78
CA ASP A 74 21.41 -32.12 -28.60
C ASP A 74 20.37 -31.65 -29.64
N GLY A 75 20.04 -30.36 -29.62
CA GLY A 75 19.12 -29.71 -30.54
C GLY A 75 17.65 -30.01 -30.25
N ASP A 76 17.31 -30.50 -29.05
CA ASP A 76 15.93 -30.80 -28.67
C ASP A 76 15.12 -29.55 -28.24
N GLY A 77 15.77 -28.38 -28.26
CA GLY A 77 15.24 -27.10 -27.87
C GLY A 77 15.28 -26.85 -26.37
N ARG A 78 16.04 -27.63 -25.59
CA ARG A 78 16.21 -27.41 -24.15
C ARG A 78 17.68 -27.13 -23.88
N GLU A 79 17.94 -26.27 -22.92
CA GLU A 79 19.29 -25.92 -22.54
C GLU A 79 19.75 -26.87 -21.43
N GLU A 80 20.81 -27.64 -21.68
CA GLU A 80 21.40 -28.56 -20.71
C GLU A 80 22.59 -27.95 -19.96
N THR A 81 23.30 -27.03 -20.61
CA THR A 81 24.60 -26.57 -20.12
C THR A 81 24.72 -25.06 -20.03
N ALA A 82 25.55 -24.64 -19.09
CA ALA A 82 25.86 -23.24 -18.81
C ALA A 82 27.39 -23.05 -18.82
N GLU A 83 27.88 -22.25 -19.75
CA GLU A 83 29.29 -21.87 -19.86
C GLU A 83 29.46 -20.43 -19.35
N PRO A 84 30.56 -20.06 -18.67
CA PRO A 84 30.74 -18.69 -18.21
C PRO A 84 30.96 -17.74 -19.40
N PHE A 85 30.15 -16.70 -19.49
CA PHE A 85 30.43 -15.49 -20.26
C PHE A 85 31.28 -14.50 -19.44
N TRP A 86 30.95 -14.35 -18.15
CA TRP A 86 31.66 -13.50 -17.21
C TRP A 86 31.63 -14.14 -15.82
N ASP A 87 32.79 -14.35 -15.20
CA ASP A 87 32.92 -14.97 -13.88
C ASP A 87 33.79 -14.17 -12.89
N GLN A 88 34.23 -12.99 -13.29
CA GLN A 88 35.02 -12.10 -12.44
C GLN A 88 34.15 -11.50 -11.32
N PRO A 89 34.68 -11.35 -10.09
CA PRO A 89 33.91 -10.93 -8.91
C PRO A 89 33.67 -9.40 -8.85
N THR A 90 33.62 -8.74 -10.01
CA THR A 90 33.52 -7.28 -10.12
C THR A 90 32.08 -6.78 -10.17
N LEU A 91 31.12 -7.65 -10.51
CA LEU A 91 29.68 -7.36 -10.50
C LEU A 91 29.08 -7.75 -9.15
N LYS A 92 28.35 -6.83 -8.54
CA LYS A 92 27.72 -7.02 -7.23
C LYS A 92 26.24 -6.69 -7.31
N VAL A 93 25.41 -7.66 -6.92
CA VAL A 93 23.94 -7.61 -7.00
C VAL A 93 23.46 -7.04 -8.35
N PRO A 94 23.94 -7.58 -9.49
CA PRO A 94 23.64 -6.99 -10.78
C PRO A 94 22.19 -7.25 -11.18
N ILE A 95 21.52 -6.22 -11.69
CA ILE A 95 20.13 -6.27 -12.14
C ILE A 95 19.99 -5.37 -13.38
N GLY A 96 19.70 -5.97 -14.52
CA GLY A 96 19.56 -5.30 -15.80
C GLY A 96 20.73 -5.58 -16.74
N MET A 97 20.40 -6.02 -17.95
CA MET A 97 21.32 -6.27 -19.05
C MET A 97 20.79 -5.67 -20.34
N ALA A 98 21.68 -5.10 -21.17
CA ALA A 98 21.34 -4.69 -22.53
C ALA A 98 22.50 -4.98 -23.48
N TRP A 99 22.20 -5.59 -24.63
CA TRP A 99 23.20 -5.91 -25.64
C TRP A 99 23.40 -4.76 -26.62
N SER A 100 24.65 -4.46 -26.96
CA SER A 100 25.03 -3.51 -28.01
C SER A 100 26.05 -4.13 -28.97
N ASP A 101 26.34 -3.43 -30.07
CA ASP A 101 27.40 -3.85 -31.01
C ASP A 101 28.80 -3.88 -30.38
N GLU A 102 29.01 -3.19 -29.26
CA GLU A 102 30.30 -3.15 -28.57
C GLU A 102 30.44 -4.21 -27.47
N GLY A 103 29.33 -4.82 -27.04
CA GLY A 103 29.31 -5.76 -25.91
C GLY A 103 28.07 -5.61 -25.04
N LEU A 104 28.14 -6.22 -23.86
CA LEU A 104 27.03 -6.35 -22.91
C LEU A 104 27.09 -5.27 -21.83
N TYR A 105 26.08 -4.42 -21.74
CA TYR A 105 25.91 -3.51 -20.61
C TYR A 105 25.26 -4.22 -19.44
N VAL A 106 25.79 -4.00 -18.24
CA VAL A 106 25.28 -4.58 -16.98
C VAL A 106 25.25 -3.52 -15.88
N ALA A 107 24.07 -3.31 -15.29
CA ALA A 107 23.95 -2.48 -14.10
C ALA A 107 24.27 -3.30 -12.84
N SER A 108 25.06 -2.72 -11.94
CA SER A 108 25.45 -3.34 -10.68
C SER A 108 25.71 -2.28 -9.61
N GLN A 109 25.94 -2.70 -8.37
CA GLN A 109 26.22 -1.77 -7.28
C GLN A 109 27.36 -0.79 -7.63
N GLY A 110 27.03 0.50 -7.64
CA GLY A 110 27.93 1.64 -7.80
C GLY A 110 28.34 1.96 -9.24
N LYS A 111 27.93 1.15 -10.23
CA LYS A 111 28.34 1.32 -11.62
C LYS A 111 27.40 0.67 -12.65
N VAL A 112 27.49 1.18 -13.88
CA VAL A 112 27.11 0.43 -15.08
C VAL A 112 28.39 0.07 -15.84
N SER A 113 28.53 -1.20 -16.17
CA SER A 113 29.70 -1.77 -16.85
C SER A 113 29.36 -2.16 -18.28
N LEU A 114 30.33 -2.03 -19.19
CA LEU A 114 30.33 -2.62 -20.52
C LEU A 114 31.33 -3.78 -20.53
N LEU A 115 30.83 -5.00 -20.75
CA LEU A 115 31.61 -6.22 -20.83
C LEU A 115 31.87 -6.58 -22.29
N ARG A 116 33.13 -6.82 -22.64
CA ARG A 116 33.57 -7.07 -24.02
C ARG A 116 34.40 -8.33 -24.08
N ASP A 117 34.17 -9.08 -25.14
CA ASP A 117 34.96 -10.23 -25.58
C ASP A 117 35.93 -9.71 -26.65
N THR A 118 37.19 -9.49 -26.27
CA THR A 118 38.19 -8.84 -27.14
C THR A 118 38.99 -9.80 -27.99
N ASP A 119 38.90 -11.12 -27.73
CA ASP A 119 39.56 -12.17 -28.49
C ASP A 119 38.60 -13.13 -29.23
N ASP A 120 37.29 -12.89 -29.16
CA ASP A 120 36.20 -13.59 -29.86
C ASP A 120 36.13 -15.08 -29.46
N ASP A 121 36.48 -15.40 -28.21
CA ASP A 121 36.44 -16.77 -27.66
C ASP A 121 35.06 -17.17 -27.10
N GLY A 122 34.13 -16.21 -27.09
CA GLY A 122 32.78 -16.35 -26.56
C GLY A 122 32.65 -15.96 -25.08
N ARG A 123 33.71 -15.45 -24.45
CA ARG A 123 33.76 -15.00 -23.05
C ARG A 123 34.25 -13.55 -22.99
N ALA A 124 33.59 -12.74 -22.18
CA ALA A 124 34.06 -11.38 -21.94
C ALA A 124 35.33 -11.40 -21.08
N ASP A 125 36.34 -10.65 -21.50
CA ASP A 125 37.66 -10.54 -20.86
C ASP A 125 38.00 -9.09 -20.45
N LEU A 126 37.21 -8.11 -20.90
CA LEU A 126 37.37 -6.70 -20.56
C LEU A 126 36.08 -6.11 -19.95
N GLU A 127 36.25 -5.36 -18.85
CA GLU A 127 35.21 -4.54 -18.22
C GLU A 127 35.56 -3.06 -18.29
N ASP A 128 34.70 -2.26 -18.91
CA ASP A 128 34.75 -0.80 -18.85
C ASP A 128 33.62 -0.25 -17.98
N VAL A 129 33.96 0.54 -16.96
CA VAL A 129 32.96 1.27 -16.17
C VAL A 129 32.52 2.51 -16.94
N VAL A 130 31.31 2.48 -17.51
CA VAL A 130 30.79 3.55 -18.37
C VAL A 130 30.01 4.61 -17.61
N ALA A 131 29.45 4.26 -16.45
CA ALA A 131 28.78 5.20 -15.56
C ALA A 131 29.01 4.84 -14.10
N SER A 132 29.34 5.82 -13.27
CA SER A 132 29.51 5.66 -11.81
C SER A 132 29.42 7.02 -11.11
N GLY A 133 29.70 7.04 -9.79
CA GLY A 133 29.98 8.26 -9.03
C GLY A 133 28.77 8.93 -8.39
N TRP A 134 27.62 8.27 -8.35
CA TRP A 134 26.46 8.74 -7.60
C TRP A 134 26.63 8.51 -6.08
N PRO A 135 26.01 9.36 -5.23
CA PRO A 135 26.11 9.22 -3.76
C PRO A 135 25.52 7.90 -3.28
N ARG A 136 26.06 7.30 -2.21
CA ARG A 136 25.44 6.14 -1.56
C ARG A 136 24.04 6.47 -1.05
N THR A 137 23.18 5.46 -0.99
CA THR A 137 21.83 5.53 -0.41
C THR A 137 21.88 5.69 1.11
N ASP A 138 20.85 6.33 1.70
CA ASP A 138 20.78 6.62 3.14
C ASP A 138 20.37 5.39 3.96
N VAL A 139 19.49 4.58 3.38
CA VAL A 139 19.24 3.20 3.78
C VAL A 139 20.16 2.29 2.99
N THR A 140 20.56 1.18 3.60
CA THR A 140 21.17 0.05 2.89
C THR A 140 20.13 -0.49 1.91
N SER A 141 20.15 0.00 0.67
CA SER A 141 19.14 -0.24 -0.37
C SER A 141 19.20 -1.66 -0.98
N GLY A 142 19.54 -2.68 -0.19
CA GLY A 142 19.96 -3.97 -0.72
C GLY A 142 21.29 -3.91 -1.48
N GLY A 143 21.96 -2.75 -1.48
CA GLY A 143 23.22 -2.52 -2.17
C GLY A 143 23.03 -2.33 -3.66
N VAL A 144 21.84 -2.69 -4.16
CA VAL A 144 21.32 -2.31 -5.46
C VAL A 144 21.11 -0.82 -5.44
N ASP A 145 21.63 -0.17 -6.46
CA ASP A 145 21.63 1.29 -6.51
C ASP A 145 21.52 1.79 -7.95
N ALA A 146 22.13 1.09 -8.91
CA ALA A 146 21.79 1.09 -10.33
C ALA A 146 21.10 -0.22 -10.69
N ALA A 147 19.99 -0.13 -11.43
CA ALA A 147 19.24 -1.27 -11.92
C ALA A 147 18.48 -0.93 -13.20
N GLY A 148 18.10 -1.93 -13.97
CA GLY A 148 17.42 -1.76 -15.24
C GLY A 148 18.33 -1.13 -16.29
N VAL A 149 18.40 -1.72 -17.48
CA VAL A 149 19.26 -1.21 -18.56
C VAL A 149 18.53 -1.34 -19.88
N ALA A 150 18.52 -0.28 -20.67
CA ALA A 150 17.97 -0.27 -22.01
C ALA A 150 18.82 0.63 -22.93
N LEU A 151 18.71 0.40 -24.24
CA LEU A 151 19.34 1.22 -25.27
C LEU A 151 18.26 1.79 -26.19
N ASP A 152 18.37 3.06 -26.55
CA ASP A 152 17.58 3.61 -27.66
C ASP A 152 18.23 3.25 -29.02
N ARG A 153 17.56 3.62 -30.11
CA ARG A 153 18.03 3.32 -31.48
C ARG A 153 19.32 4.04 -31.85
N GLU A 154 19.60 5.14 -31.20
CA GLU A 154 20.80 5.95 -31.39
C GLU A 154 21.99 5.40 -30.56
N GLY A 155 21.77 4.37 -29.76
CA GLY A 155 22.79 3.75 -28.91
C GLY A 155 23.01 4.48 -27.59
N ASN A 156 22.13 5.40 -27.20
CA ASN A 156 22.19 6.01 -25.87
C ASN A 156 21.74 4.99 -24.83
N LEU A 157 22.46 4.95 -23.72
CA LEU A 157 22.25 4.03 -22.62
C LEU A 157 21.32 4.64 -21.58
N TYR A 158 20.26 3.94 -21.23
CA TYR A 158 19.34 4.30 -20.17
C TYR A 158 19.46 3.31 -19.02
N PHE A 159 19.48 3.81 -17.79
CA PHE A 159 19.49 2.98 -16.59
C PHE A 159 18.79 3.66 -15.43
N GLY A 160 18.22 2.86 -14.53
CA GLY A 160 17.55 3.35 -13.34
C GLY A 160 18.52 3.53 -12.18
N LEU A 161 18.30 4.58 -11.38
CA LEU A 161 18.91 4.74 -10.07
C LEU A 161 17.81 4.68 -9.00
N ILE A 162 17.91 3.71 -8.11
CA ILE A 162 16.95 3.49 -7.02
C ILE A 162 16.89 4.73 -6.11
N CYS A 163 15.73 4.98 -5.50
CA CYS A 163 15.53 6.07 -4.55
C CYS A 163 16.53 6.03 -3.38
N ALA A 164 16.79 7.19 -2.78
CA ALA A 164 17.76 7.29 -1.69
C ALA A 164 17.30 6.54 -0.43
N ASP A 165 15.98 6.53 -0.19
CA ASP A 165 15.34 5.81 0.89
C ASP A 165 13.90 5.42 0.56
N TYR A 166 13.67 4.13 0.31
CA TYR A 166 12.35 3.57 0.00
C TYR A 166 11.44 3.43 1.23
N SER A 167 11.99 3.63 2.43
CA SER A 167 11.31 3.43 3.72
C SER A 167 11.01 4.73 4.46
N ASN A 168 11.76 5.79 4.14
CA ASN A 168 11.54 7.17 4.58
C ASN A 168 11.53 8.09 3.34
N PRO A 169 10.45 8.08 2.54
CA PRO A 169 10.35 8.76 1.23
C PRO A 169 10.74 10.24 1.25
N TYR A 170 10.22 11.00 2.21
CA TYR A 170 10.49 12.43 2.34
C TYR A 170 11.83 12.71 3.07
N ARG A 171 12.53 11.64 3.49
CA ARG A 171 13.75 11.68 4.31
C ARG A 171 13.56 12.59 5.51
N LEU A 172 12.45 12.42 6.21
CA LEU A 172 12.10 13.27 7.35
C LEU A 172 13.16 13.14 8.43
N LYS A 173 13.69 14.29 8.86
CA LYS A 173 14.55 14.41 10.04
C LYS A 173 14.12 15.64 10.82
N ASP A 174 13.84 15.46 12.11
CA ASP A 174 13.35 16.52 13.00
C ASP A 174 12.09 17.25 12.45
N GLY A 175 11.23 16.51 11.72
CA GLY A 175 9.99 17.04 11.10
C GLY A 175 10.22 17.88 9.85
N LYS A 176 11.43 17.87 9.28
CA LYS A 176 11.74 18.52 8.01
C LYS A 176 12.06 17.48 6.94
N ALA A 177 11.46 17.63 5.77
CA ALA A 177 11.83 16.84 4.61
C ALA A 177 13.25 17.20 4.12
N HIS A 178 14.04 16.17 3.87
CA HIS A 178 15.38 16.28 3.27
C HIS A 178 15.45 15.55 1.91
N TYR A 179 14.28 15.23 1.33
CA TYR A 179 14.23 14.81 -0.06
C TYR A 179 14.73 15.94 -0.96
N ASP A 180 15.56 15.57 -1.93
CA ASP A 180 16.22 16.51 -2.84
C ASP A 180 15.79 16.18 -4.27
N LEU A 181 14.95 17.04 -4.85
CA LEU A 181 14.50 16.93 -6.24
C LEU A 181 15.63 17.06 -7.27
N GLY A 182 16.78 17.64 -6.87
CA GLY A 182 17.99 17.69 -7.69
C GLY A 182 18.87 16.44 -7.60
N SER A 183 18.50 15.47 -6.76
CA SER A 183 19.24 14.22 -6.60
C SER A 183 19.13 13.34 -7.85
N VAL A 184 20.20 12.59 -8.13
CA VAL A 184 20.19 11.52 -9.14
C VAL A 184 19.52 10.23 -8.61
N ARG A 185 19.12 10.18 -7.34
CA ARG A 185 18.45 9.02 -6.73
C ARG A 185 16.96 9.04 -7.01
N GLY A 186 16.39 7.88 -7.34
CA GLY A 186 14.98 7.72 -7.69
C GLY A 186 14.68 8.28 -9.07
N THR A 187 15.51 7.90 -10.05
CA THR A 187 15.51 8.49 -11.40
C THR A 187 15.76 7.47 -12.50
N ILE A 188 15.42 7.84 -13.74
CA ILE A 188 16.03 7.26 -14.94
C ILE A 188 17.13 8.19 -15.44
N GLN A 189 18.32 7.63 -15.66
CA GLN A 189 19.48 8.30 -16.24
C GLN A 189 19.61 7.96 -17.72
N LYS A 190 20.09 8.92 -18.51
CA LYS A 190 20.53 8.72 -19.89
C LYS A 190 22.01 9.05 -19.99
N LEU A 191 22.80 8.17 -20.60
CA LEU A 191 24.18 8.39 -21.01
C LEU A 191 24.22 8.39 -22.54
N SER A 192 24.80 9.44 -23.13
CA SER A 192 24.94 9.55 -24.58
C SER A 192 25.73 8.36 -25.16
N ALA A 193 25.46 8.00 -26.42
CA ALA A 193 26.16 6.89 -27.09
C ALA A 193 27.70 7.04 -27.09
N ASP A 194 28.20 8.28 -27.17
CA ASP A 194 29.63 8.62 -27.06
C ASP A 194 30.17 8.65 -25.61
N ARG A 195 29.28 8.44 -24.63
CA ARG A 195 29.51 8.38 -23.18
C ARG A 195 30.06 9.67 -22.58
N THR A 196 29.92 10.80 -23.27
CA THR A 196 30.44 12.09 -22.81
C THR A 196 29.44 12.89 -21.97
N HIS A 197 28.14 12.59 -22.09
CA HIS A 197 27.09 13.34 -21.43
C HIS A 197 26.09 12.42 -20.71
N ARG A 198 25.88 12.68 -19.42
CA ARG A 198 24.86 12.01 -18.61
C ARG A 198 23.84 13.02 -18.10
N GLU A 199 22.56 12.70 -18.23
CA GLU A 199 21.44 13.52 -17.76
C GLU A 199 20.35 12.68 -17.07
N THR A 200 19.59 13.32 -16.19
CA THR A 200 18.39 12.75 -15.58
C THR A 200 17.21 12.96 -16.51
N VAL A 201 16.54 11.87 -16.92
CA VAL A 201 15.39 11.90 -17.83
C VAL A 201 14.09 12.04 -17.06
N ALA A 202 13.92 11.29 -15.97
CA ALA A 202 12.72 11.28 -15.15
C ALA A 202 13.09 11.12 -13.67
N THR A 203 12.23 11.61 -12.79
CA THR A 203 12.39 11.58 -11.33
C THR A 203 11.19 10.89 -10.68
N GLY A 204 11.17 10.78 -9.36
CA GLY A 204 9.98 10.29 -8.66
C GLY A 204 9.83 8.78 -8.73
N ILE A 205 10.92 8.03 -8.82
CA ILE A 205 10.90 6.58 -9.03
C ILE A 205 11.38 5.87 -7.77
N ARG A 206 10.75 4.75 -7.40
CA ARG A 206 11.16 4.00 -6.20
C ARG A 206 12.23 2.96 -6.54
N VAL A 207 11.89 1.90 -7.30
CA VAL A 207 12.76 0.78 -7.67
C VAL A 207 12.53 0.36 -9.14
N PRO A 208 13.37 0.82 -10.08
CA PRO A 208 13.23 0.57 -11.52
C PRO A 208 13.99 -0.68 -11.99
N TYR A 209 13.44 -1.89 -11.79
CA TYR A 209 14.15 -3.13 -12.19
C TYR A 209 14.01 -3.50 -13.65
N GLY A 210 12.85 -3.29 -14.26
CA GLY A 210 12.62 -3.51 -15.69
C GLY A 210 12.66 -2.19 -16.45
N LEU A 211 13.36 -2.17 -17.57
CA LEU A 211 13.46 -1.01 -18.46
C LEU A 211 13.51 -1.50 -19.91
N ALA A 212 12.61 -1.01 -20.76
CA ALA A 212 12.58 -1.41 -22.16
C ALA A 212 12.00 -0.31 -23.07
N PHE A 213 12.52 -0.21 -24.28
CA PHE A 213 11.90 0.56 -25.36
C PHE A 213 10.96 -0.33 -26.18
N ASN A 214 9.84 0.23 -26.62
CA ASN A 214 8.98 -0.42 -27.62
C ASN A 214 9.39 -0.03 -29.06
N ARG A 215 8.68 -0.56 -30.07
CA ARG A 215 8.89 -0.23 -31.48
C ARG A 215 8.68 1.23 -31.83
N ASP A 216 7.98 2.00 -31.02
CA ASP A 216 7.77 3.42 -31.29
C ASP A 216 8.93 4.29 -30.79
N GLY A 217 9.87 3.71 -30.02
CA GLY A 217 10.95 4.44 -29.36
C GLY A 217 10.54 5.06 -28.04
N ASP A 218 9.42 4.62 -27.45
CA ASP A 218 8.96 5.07 -26.15
C ASP A 218 9.51 4.17 -25.04
N LEU A 219 9.98 4.79 -23.95
CA LEU A 219 10.63 4.09 -22.83
C LEU A 219 9.60 3.69 -21.77
N PHE A 220 9.67 2.45 -21.30
CA PHE A 220 8.83 1.93 -20.24
C PHE A 220 9.65 1.34 -19.10
N MET A 221 9.08 1.41 -17.91
CA MET A 221 9.73 0.97 -16.68
C MET A 221 8.72 0.25 -15.77
N THR A 222 9.16 -0.84 -15.14
CA THR A 222 8.47 -1.40 -13.97
C THR A 222 8.96 -0.72 -12.69
N ASP A 223 8.04 -0.24 -11.85
CA ASP A 223 8.38 0.34 -10.54
C ASP A 223 7.79 -0.52 -9.42
N GLN A 224 8.62 -0.87 -8.43
CA GLN A 224 8.11 -1.55 -7.25
C GLN A 224 7.57 -0.52 -6.26
N GLU A 225 6.25 -0.49 -6.09
CA GLU A 225 5.53 0.36 -5.14
C GLU A 225 5.77 1.88 -5.34
N GLY A 226 5.70 2.35 -6.60
CA GLY A 226 6.05 3.70 -7.10
C GLY A 226 5.25 4.89 -6.55
N GLU A 227 4.40 5.53 -7.39
CA GLU A 227 3.63 6.77 -7.08
C GLU A 227 2.85 6.69 -5.77
N THR A 228 2.48 5.47 -5.42
CA THR A 228 1.41 5.19 -4.50
C THR A 228 1.83 5.08 -3.03
N TRP A 229 3.13 5.21 -2.73
CA TRP A 229 3.65 5.06 -1.36
C TRP A 229 3.02 6.06 -0.38
N LEU A 230 2.41 5.56 0.71
CA LEU A 230 1.93 6.37 1.85
C LEU A 230 2.24 5.64 3.17
N PRO A 231 2.38 6.35 4.31
CA PRO A 231 2.40 5.72 5.63
C PRO A 231 1.03 5.08 5.91
N GLY A 232 0.82 3.84 5.47
CA GLY A 232 -0.47 3.14 5.51
C GLY A 232 -1.01 2.65 4.15
N GLY A 233 -0.33 2.96 3.04
CA GLY A 233 -0.49 2.33 1.72
C GLY A 233 -1.31 3.10 0.66
N ASN A 234 -0.78 3.16 -0.57
CA ASN A 234 -1.33 2.42 -1.71
C ASN A 234 -0.14 1.71 -2.42
N PRO A 235 -0.18 0.42 -2.79
CA PRO A 235 1.06 -0.37 -2.86
C PRO A 235 1.07 -1.37 -4.03
N LEU A 236 0.58 -0.90 -5.18
CA LEU A 236 0.65 -1.68 -6.40
C LEU A 236 2.03 -1.45 -7.02
N ASP A 237 2.58 -2.50 -7.59
CA ASP A 237 3.67 -2.35 -8.53
C ASP A 237 3.13 -1.79 -9.85
N GLU A 238 3.96 -1.11 -10.61
CA GLU A 238 3.51 -0.24 -11.69
C GLU A 238 4.22 -0.56 -13.01
N LEU A 239 3.50 -0.40 -14.12
CA LEU A 239 4.10 -0.20 -15.43
C LEU A 239 3.92 1.27 -15.84
N ASN A 240 5.04 1.94 -16.05
CA ASN A 240 5.12 3.37 -16.32
C ASN A 240 5.66 3.63 -17.73
N HIS A 241 5.09 4.62 -18.44
CA HIS A 241 5.67 5.17 -19.68
C HIS A 241 6.47 6.42 -19.32
N ILE A 242 7.79 6.35 -19.53
CA ILE A 242 8.76 7.36 -19.13
C ILE A 242 8.81 8.51 -20.15
N ILE A 243 8.36 9.67 -19.70
CA ILE A 243 8.34 10.93 -20.44
C ILE A 243 9.35 11.86 -19.79
N ALA A 244 10.25 12.44 -20.59
CA ALA A 244 11.29 13.32 -20.10
C ALA A 244 10.73 14.50 -19.29
N GLY A 245 11.32 14.75 -18.12
CA GLY A 245 10.95 15.82 -17.20
C GLY A 245 9.74 15.53 -16.31
N ARG A 246 9.16 14.32 -16.34
CA ARG A 246 8.06 13.92 -15.45
C ARG A 246 8.54 13.30 -14.14
N HIS A 247 7.67 13.34 -13.14
CA HIS A 247 7.87 12.79 -11.81
C HIS A 247 6.87 11.65 -11.57
N TYR A 248 7.34 10.44 -11.27
CA TYR A 248 6.51 9.22 -11.17
C TYR A 248 6.02 8.91 -9.75
N GLY A 249 5.97 9.95 -8.91
CA GLY A 249 5.27 9.94 -7.64
C GLY A 249 5.97 9.31 -6.44
N PHE A 250 7.24 8.92 -6.52
CA PHE A 250 8.02 8.53 -5.34
C PHE A 250 9.11 9.56 -4.96
N PRO A 251 8.98 10.26 -3.84
CA PRO A 251 7.85 10.27 -2.91
C PRO A 251 6.68 11.08 -3.47
N PRO A 252 5.43 10.80 -3.07
CA PRO A 252 4.30 11.47 -3.71
C PRO A 252 4.25 12.95 -3.38
N ARG A 253 3.51 13.71 -4.18
CA ARG A 253 3.21 15.11 -3.93
C ARG A 253 2.68 15.29 -2.51
N HIS A 254 3.32 16.21 -1.78
CA HIS A 254 2.94 16.54 -0.41
C HIS A 254 2.76 18.05 -0.27
N PRO A 255 1.62 18.54 0.25
CA PRO A 255 1.36 19.98 0.36
C PRO A 255 2.44 20.77 1.13
N GLU A 256 3.12 20.14 2.09
CA GLU A 256 4.15 20.80 2.90
C GLU A 256 5.59 20.51 2.44
N HIS A 257 5.82 19.34 1.82
CA HIS A 257 7.18 18.85 1.57
C HIS A 257 7.55 18.88 0.08
N LEU A 258 6.56 18.69 -0.80
CA LEU A 258 6.71 18.69 -2.27
C LEU A 258 5.46 19.28 -2.96
N PRO A 259 5.05 20.53 -2.65
CA PRO A 259 3.80 21.10 -3.18
C PRO A 259 3.81 21.32 -4.69
N GLU A 260 5.00 21.51 -5.26
CA GLU A 260 5.24 21.89 -6.66
C GLU A 260 5.42 20.69 -7.61
N VAL A 261 5.43 19.47 -7.08
CA VAL A 261 5.60 18.25 -7.87
C VAL A 261 4.25 17.79 -8.38
N ASN A 262 4.15 17.44 -9.67
CA ASN A 262 2.98 16.79 -10.24
C ASN A 262 3.32 15.33 -10.50
N ASP A 263 2.58 14.43 -9.87
CA ASP A 263 2.79 13.00 -10.02
C ASP A 263 2.19 12.50 -11.33
N GLU A 264 2.97 11.73 -12.06
CA GLU A 264 2.59 11.08 -13.29
C GLU A 264 2.02 9.69 -12.95
N PRO A 265 0.75 9.43 -13.28
CA PRO A 265 0.12 8.16 -12.93
C PRO A 265 0.67 7.01 -13.77
N PRO A 266 0.64 5.78 -13.23
CA PRO A 266 1.04 4.61 -13.98
C PRO A 266 0.03 4.28 -15.08
N ILE A 267 0.50 3.60 -16.12
CA ILE A 267 -0.39 3.04 -17.16
C ILE A 267 -1.20 1.89 -16.55
N VAL A 268 -0.53 1.06 -15.75
CA VAL A 268 -1.11 -0.10 -15.09
C VAL A 268 -0.56 -0.21 -13.68
N GLY A 269 -1.44 -0.43 -12.70
CA GLY A 269 -1.09 -0.94 -11.38
C GLY A 269 -1.40 -2.44 -11.28
N PHE A 270 -0.42 -3.26 -10.90
CA PHE A 270 -0.56 -4.71 -10.79
C PHE A 270 -1.06 -5.11 -9.39
N GLY A 271 -2.24 -5.72 -9.34
CA GLY A 271 -2.87 -6.18 -8.09
C GLY A 271 -3.01 -7.69 -7.98
N PRO A 272 -3.15 -8.24 -6.75
CA PRO A 272 -3.19 -7.51 -5.48
C PRO A 272 -1.78 -7.08 -5.05
N GLN A 273 -1.67 -6.39 -3.91
CA GLN A 273 -0.43 -5.72 -3.48
C GLN A 273 0.79 -6.63 -3.38
N HIS A 274 1.94 -6.03 -3.68
CA HIS A 274 3.28 -6.58 -3.60
C HIS A 274 3.47 -7.76 -4.56
N GLN A 275 3.43 -7.45 -5.85
CA GLN A 275 3.91 -8.31 -6.93
C GLN A 275 5.44 -8.28 -7.01
N SER A 276 6.09 -7.17 -6.64
CA SER A 276 7.50 -6.89 -6.89
C SER A 276 7.82 -7.02 -8.38
N THR A 277 7.23 -6.14 -9.19
CA THR A 277 7.44 -6.23 -10.65
C THR A 277 8.90 -5.99 -11.01
N CYS A 278 9.39 -6.76 -11.96
CA CYS A 278 10.80 -6.80 -12.34
C CYS A 278 10.92 -6.92 -13.85
N GLY A 279 11.21 -8.11 -14.38
CA GLY A 279 11.38 -8.36 -15.80
C GLY A 279 10.30 -7.75 -16.68
N LEU A 280 10.73 -7.12 -17.77
CA LEU A 280 9.89 -6.41 -18.75
C LEU A 280 10.43 -6.67 -20.14
N THR A 281 9.59 -7.15 -21.05
CA THR A 281 9.95 -7.26 -22.48
C THR A 281 8.74 -6.96 -23.36
N PHE A 282 8.97 -6.35 -24.52
CA PHE A 282 7.92 -6.12 -25.52
C PHE A 282 7.86 -7.26 -26.53
N ASN A 283 6.65 -7.77 -26.77
CA ASN A 283 6.37 -8.84 -27.69
C ASN A 283 6.39 -8.37 -29.15
N GLU A 284 7.56 -8.02 -29.66
CA GLU A 284 7.71 -7.39 -30.97
C GLU A 284 8.61 -8.20 -31.89
N PRO A 285 8.28 -8.25 -33.20
CA PRO A 285 9.15 -8.89 -34.17
C PRO A 285 10.41 -8.07 -34.38
N SER A 286 11.53 -8.74 -34.61
CA SER A 286 12.76 -8.15 -35.13
C SER A 286 13.28 -9.01 -36.29
N PRO A 287 14.27 -8.56 -37.09
CA PRO A 287 14.85 -9.40 -38.15
C PRO A 287 15.25 -10.80 -37.67
N ASP A 288 15.69 -10.91 -36.41
CA ASP A 288 16.22 -12.13 -35.82
C ASP A 288 15.27 -12.76 -34.78
N ARG A 289 14.06 -12.21 -34.58
CA ARG A 289 13.13 -12.67 -33.53
C ARG A 289 11.68 -12.65 -33.97
N ARG A 290 10.97 -13.77 -33.76
CA ARG A 290 9.51 -13.87 -33.90
C ARG A 290 8.79 -13.39 -32.64
N VAL A 291 7.51 -13.03 -32.77
CA VAL A 291 6.64 -12.74 -31.63
C VAL A 291 6.30 -14.02 -30.86
N PHE A 292 6.15 -13.89 -29.55
CA PHE A 292 5.63 -14.91 -28.66
C PHE A 292 4.09 -14.97 -28.70
N GLY A 293 3.56 -16.19 -28.72
CA GLY A 293 2.13 -16.44 -28.61
C GLY A 293 1.32 -16.10 -29.88
N PRO A 294 -0.02 -16.02 -29.75
CA PRO A 294 -0.93 -15.71 -30.85
C PRO A 294 -0.63 -14.36 -31.52
N PRO A 295 -0.93 -14.19 -32.83
CA PRO A 295 -0.66 -12.95 -33.56
C PRO A 295 -1.25 -11.68 -32.93
N GLY A 296 -2.40 -11.80 -32.25
CA GLY A 296 -3.06 -10.66 -31.60
C GLY A 296 -2.34 -10.13 -30.36
N TRP A 297 -1.26 -10.77 -29.90
CA TRP A 297 -0.46 -10.30 -28.76
C TRP A 297 0.77 -9.50 -29.21
N GLU A 298 0.96 -9.32 -30.51
CA GLU A 298 2.07 -8.53 -31.03
C GLU A 298 2.00 -7.08 -30.49
N GLY A 299 3.12 -6.60 -29.95
CA GLY A 299 3.24 -5.27 -29.36
C GLY A 299 2.93 -5.19 -27.87
N ASP A 300 2.34 -6.24 -27.28
CA ASP A 300 2.03 -6.28 -25.86
C ASP A 300 3.30 -6.30 -25.01
N ALA A 301 3.24 -5.72 -23.81
CA ALA A 301 4.28 -5.88 -22.81
C ALA A 301 4.06 -7.17 -22.01
N LEU A 302 5.13 -7.91 -21.76
CA LEU A 302 5.15 -9.03 -20.82
C LEU A 302 5.90 -8.59 -19.56
N VAL A 303 5.34 -8.88 -18.38
CA VAL A 303 5.87 -8.41 -17.10
C VAL A 303 5.91 -9.53 -16.07
N ALA A 304 7.06 -9.67 -15.41
CA ALA A 304 7.28 -10.60 -14.30
C ALA A 304 6.83 -9.98 -12.97
N GLY A 305 5.98 -10.69 -12.21
CA GLY A 305 5.59 -10.40 -10.83
C GLY A 305 6.27 -11.37 -9.88
N PHE A 306 7.43 -10.97 -9.36
CA PHE A 306 8.36 -11.82 -8.62
C PHE A 306 7.74 -12.45 -7.36
N SER A 307 7.29 -11.63 -6.41
CA SER A 307 6.96 -12.06 -5.05
C SER A 307 5.69 -12.91 -4.93
N ARG A 308 4.92 -13.02 -6.02
CA ARG A 308 3.69 -13.84 -6.09
C ARG A 308 3.71 -14.88 -7.21
N GLY A 309 4.82 -15.01 -7.93
CA GLY A 309 4.97 -15.96 -9.03
C GLY A 309 3.95 -15.71 -10.15
N LYS A 310 3.88 -14.48 -10.67
CA LYS A 310 2.86 -14.08 -11.66
C LYS A 310 3.52 -13.65 -12.97
N LEU A 311 2.95 -14.06 -14.09
CA LEU A 311 3.34 -13.57 -15.42
C LEU A 311 2.18 -12.83 -16.06
N TRP A 312 2.39 -11.54 -16.28
CA TRP A 312 1.41 -10.60 -16.81
C TRP A 312 1.65 -10.32 -18.29
N ARG A 313 0.57 -10.21 -19.05
CA ARG A 313 0.51 -9.57 -20.38
C ARG A 313 -0.21 -8.24 -20.24
N VAL A 314 0.31 -7.18 -20.83
CA VAL A 314 -0.34 -5.87 -20.85
C VAL A 314 -0.57 -5.47 -22.30
N GLU A 315 -1.84 -5.45 -22.70
CA GLU A 315 -2.26 -4.88 -23.98
C GLU A 315 -2.14 -3.36 -23.89
N LEU A 316 -1.40 -2.75 -24.83
CA LEU A 316 -1.09 -1.32 -24.83
C LEU A 316 -1.64 -0.66 -26.09
N VAL A 317 -2.51 0.33 -25.91
CA VAL A 317 -3.02 1.15 -27.01
C VAL A 317 -2.42 2.54 -26.94
N LYS A 318 -1.63 2.89 -27.95
CA LYS A 318 -1.04 4.22 -28.08
C LYS A 318 -2.11 5.25 -28.44
N THR A 319 -2.01 6.42 -27.83
CA THR A 319 -2.81 7.61 -28.12
C THR A 319 -1.88 8.82 -28.31
N ALA A 320 -2.43 9.97 -28.71
CA ALA A 320 -1.65 11.21 -28.79
C ALA A 320 -1.12 11.72 -27.43
N HIS A 321 -1.66 11.24 -26.31
CA HIS A 321 -1.34 11.71 -24.95
C HIS A 321 -0.68 10.64 -24.08
N GLY A 322 -0.23 9.53 -24.66
CA GLY A 322 0.36 8.40 -23.93
C GLY A 322 -0.34 7.09 -24.28
N TYR A 323 -0.47 6.20 -23.31
CA TYR A 323 -0.99 4.83 -23.52
C TYR A 323 -2.17 4.53 -22.60
N VAL A 324 -3.10 3.70 -23.09
CA VAL A 324 -4.04 2.96 -22.24
C VAL A 324 -3.56 1.52 -22.15
N GLY A 325 -3.39 1.00 -20.93
CA GLY A 325 -2.96 -0.38 -20.69
C GLY A 325 -4.06 -1.22 -20.05
N LYS A 326 -4.13 -2.50 -20.44
CA LYS A 326 -5.03 -3.50 -19.86
C LYS A 326 -4.23 -4.74 -19.46
N PRO A 327 -4.00 -4.98 -18.16
CA PRO A 327 -3.29 -6.18 -17.71
C PRO A 327 -4.18 -7.43 -17.76
N SER A 328 -3.58 -8.55 -18.16
CA SER A 328 -4.14 -9.89 -18.08
C SER A 328 -3.09 -10.85 -17.52
N LEU A 329 -3.47 -11.69 -16.56
CA LEU A 329 -2.58 -12.72 -16.06
C LEU A 329 -2.59 -13.91 -17.04
N ILE A 330 -1.42 -14.37 -17.47
CA ILE A 330 -1.32 -15.49 -18.44
C ILE A 330 -0.75 -16.78 -17.83
N ALA A 331 -0.01 -16.67 -16.72
CA ALA A 331 0.47 -17.81 -15.95
C ALA A 331 0.65 -17.48 -14.46
N ALA A 332 0.53 -18.52 -13.62
CA ALA A 332 0.89 -18.50 -12.21
C ALA A 332 1.93 -19.60 -11.91
N PHE A 333 2.90 -19.29 -11.05
CA PHE A 333 4.02 -20.13 -10.68
C PHE A 333 4.03 -20.36 -9.17
N ASP A 334 4.55 -21.51 -8.75
CA ASP A 334 4.89 -21.80 -7.36
C ASP A 334 6.29 -21.26 -6.96
N MET A 335 6.99 -20.62 -7.90
CA MET A 335 8.31 -20.00 -7.74
C MET A 335 8.28 -18.50 -8.04
N LEU A 336 9.31 -17.78 -7.60
CA LEU A 336 9.42 -16.33 -7.78
C LEU A 336 9.87 -16.01 -9.20
N VAL A 337 9.05 -15.33 -9.99
CA VAL A 337 9.32 -15.06 -11.42
C VAL A 337 10.17 -13.79 -11.55
N ALA A 338 11.46 -13.93 -11.88
CA ALA A 338 12.46 -12.84 -11.85
C ALA A 338 12.60 -12.08 -13.17
N ASP A 339 12.69 -12.81 -14.29
CA ASP A 339 12.84 -12.17 -15.60
C ASP A 339 12.34 -13.07 -16.72
N ILE A 340 12.17 -12.48 -17.89
CA ILE A 340 11.66 -13.14 -19.09
C ILE A 340 12.40 -12.71 -20.35
N ALA A 341 12.55 -13.62 -21.29
CA ALA A 341 13.16 -13.34 -22.60
C ALA A 341 12.44 -14.09 -23.71
N ILE A 342 12.29 -13.46 -24.88
CA ILE A 342 11.70 -14.10 -26.06
C ILE A 342 12.81 -14.61 -26.97
N SER A 343 12.78 -15.90 -27.28
CA SER A 343 13.74 -16.54 -28.18
C SER A 343 13.60 -16.07 -29.63
N PRO A 344 14.64 -16.23 -30.47
CA PRO A 344 14.55 -16.02 -31.91
C PRO A 344 13.33 -16.71 -32.57
N ALA A 345 12.97 -17.90 -32.08
CA ALA A 345 11.85 -18.68 -32.59
C ALA A 345 10.47 -18.24 -32.05
N GLY A 346 10.42 -17.34 -31.06
CA GLY A 346 9.18 -16.83 -30.47
C GLY A 346 8.67 -17.65 -29.29
N GLU A 347 9.54 -18.34 -28.56
CA GLU A 347 9.20 -18.97 -27.27
C GLU A 347 9.57 -18.05 -26.11
N LEU A 348 8.85 -18.16 -25.00
CA LEU A 348 9.12 -17.34 -23.82
C LEU A 348 9.93 -18.15 -22.80
N TYR A 349 11.10 -17.64 -22.45
CA TYR A 349 11.95 -18.14 -21.38
C TYR A 349 11.65 -17.35 -20.11
N VAL A 350 11.54 -18.05 -18.99
CA VAL A 350 11.18 -17.49 -17.70
C VAL A 350 12.21 -17.93 -16.66
N ALA A 351 12.86 -16.98 -16.02
CA ALA A 351 13.76 -17.22 -14.90
C ALA A 351 13.02 -17.15 -13.58
N CYS A 352 13.23 -18.15 -12.72
CA CYS A 352 12.61 -18.25 -11.42
C CYS A 352 13.64 -18.41 -10.30
N HIS A 353 13.42 -17.74 -9.17
CA HIS A 353 14.16 -17.97 -7.92
C HIS A 353 13.42 -18.95 -7.03
N SER A 354 14.18 -19.77 -6.30
CA SER A 354 13.62 -20.55 -5.19
C SER A 354 13.48 -19.72 -3.92
N GLY A 355 12.63 -20.16 -3.01
CA GLY A 355 12.50 -19.58 -1.66
C GLY A 355 11.23 -18.76 -1.44
N PRO A 356 11.12 -18.11 -0.27
CA PRO A 356 9.97 -17.30 0.10
C PRO A 356 9.94 -15.97 -0.68
N PRO A 357 8.76 -15.30 -0.75
CA PRO A 357 8.61 -13.97 -1.37
C PRO A 357 9.67 -12.93 -0.98
N ASP A 358 9.81 -11.91 -1.83
CA ASP A 358 10.70 -10.74 -1.73
C ASP A 358 12.17 -10.99 -2.12
N TRP A 359 12.84 -11.98 -1.53
CA TRP A 359 14.30 -12.19 -1.78
C TRP A 359 14.69 -13.61 -2.20
N GLY A 360 13.78 -14.57 -2.04
CA GLY A 360 14.07 -15.98 -2.25
C GLY A 360 15.21 -16.49 -1.36
N THR A 361 15.90 -17.51 -1.85
CA THR A 361 17.05 -18.18 -1.19
C THR A 361 18.40 -17.49 -1.47
N GLY A 362 18.40 -16.32 -2.12
CA GLY A 362 19.60 -15.52 -2.39
C GLY A 362 20.55 -16.12 -3.45
N PRO A 363 21.85 -15.75 -3.46
CA PRO A 363 22.76 -15.99 -4.60
C PRO A 363 23.17 -17.46 -4.82
N ARG A 364 22.96 -18.32 -3.82
CA ARG A 364 23.25 -19.76 -3.90
C ARG A 364 21.98 -20.61 -3.94
N GLY A 365 20.82 -19.95 -3.99
CA GLY A 365 19.54 -20.61 -4.19
C GLY A 365 19.49 -21.35 -5.51
N GLU A 366 18.75 -22.46 -5.57
CA GLU A 366 18.54 -23.18 -6.82
C GLU A 366 17.58 -22.40 -7.70
N GLY A 367 18.10 -21.84 -8.80
CA GLY A 367 17.29 -21.19 -9.83
C GLY A 367 16.64 -22.23 -10.73
N GLN A 368 15.51 -21.88 -11.32
CA GLN A 368 14.86 -22.73 -12.33
C GLN A 368 14.48 -21.90 -13.54
N LEU A 369 14.67 -22.48 -14.73
CA LEU A 369 14.24 -21.87 -15.98
C LEU A 369 13.10 -22.68 -16.60
N PHE A 370 12.12 -21.97 -17.14
CA PHE A 370 10.99 -22.55 -17.85
C PHE A 370 10.91 -21.98 -19.26
N LYS A 371 10.54 -22.83 -20.22
CA LYS A 371 10.21 -22.44 -21.59
C LYS A 371 8.72 -22.63 -21.83
N ILE A 372 8.05 -21.57 -22.27
CA ILE A 372 6.63 -21.57 -22.64
C ILE A 372 6.53 -21.46 -24.17
N SER A 373 5.81 -22.38 -24.79
CA SER A 373 5.70 -22.49 -26.24
C SER A 373 4.24 -22.60 -26.67
N LEU A 374 3.85 -21.86 -27.72
CA LEU A 374 2.55 -22.03 -28.37
C LEU A 374 2.56 -23.31 -29.21
N THR A 375 1.90 -24.35 -28.73
CA THR A 375 1.87 -25.69 -29.36
C THR A 375 0.59 -25.98 -30.13
N ASP A 376 -0.50 -25.28 -29.81
CA ASP A 376 -1.73 -25.30 -30.60
C ASP A 376 -2.12 -23.86 -30.98
N PRO A 377 -1.67 -23.37 -32.15
CA PRO A 377 -1.99 -22.03 -32.62
C PRO A 377 -3.47 -21.83 -33.03
N GLU A 378 -4.24 -22.92 -33.13
CA GLU A 378 -5.68 -22.87 -33.44
C GLU A 378 -6.56 -22.92 -32.18
N ALA A 379 -5.95 -23.03 -30.99
CA ALA A 379 -6.65 -22.93 -29.73
C ALA A 379 -7.33 -21.55 -29.59
N PRO A 380 -8.62 -21.50 -29.22
CA PRO A 380 -9.36 -20.25 -29.14
C PRO A 380 -8.85 -19.37 -28.00
N GLN A 381 -8.40 -18.16 -28.32
CA GLN A 381 -7.81 -17.24 -27.37
C GLN A 381 -8.87 -16.32 -26.78
N PRO A 382 -8.90 -16.12 -25.44
CA PRO A 382 -9.78 -15.15 -24.83
C PRO A 382 -9.34 -13.71 -25.19
N VAL A 383 -10.32 -12.89 -25.58
CA VAL A 383 -10.14 -11.48 -25.97
C VAL A 383 -10.49 -10.55 -24.81
N ALA A 384 -11.68 -10.74 -24.23
CA ALA A 384 -12.16 -9.93 -23.12
C ALA A 384 -13.22 -10.69 -22.31
N ALA A 385 -13.28 -10.42 -21.02
CA ALA A 385 -14.39 -10.74 -20.15
C ALA A 385 -15.00 -9.44 -19.63
N TRP A 386 -16.34 -9.35 -19.57
CA TRP A 386 -17.03 -8.14 -19.13
C TRP A 386 -18.44 -8.41 -18.62
N SER A 387 -19.00 -7.45 -17.89
CA SER A 387 -20.42 -7.40 -17.57
C SER A 387 -21.20 -6.79 -18.74
N ALA A 388 -22.12 -7.54 -19.35
CA ALA A 388 -23.01 -7.07 -20.41
C ALA A 388 -24.36 -6.56 -19.87
N GLY A 389 -24.57 -6.68 -18.56
CA GLY A 389 -25.73 -6.23 -17.82
C GLY A 389 -25.63 -6.64 -16.35
N PRO A 390 -26.56 -6.22 -15.48
CA PRO A 390 -26.53 -6.60 -14.07
C PRO A 390 -26.48 -8.11 -13.85
N LEU A 391 -27.18 -8.87 -14.70
CA LEU A 391 -27.40 -10.32 -14.62
C LEU A 391 -26.63 -11.11 -15.71
N GLU A 392 -25.66 -10.48 -16.38
CA GLU A 392 -24.98 -11.11 -17.50
C GLU A 392 -23.48 -10.78 -17.51
N ALA A 393 -22.66 -11.81 -17.58
CA ALA A 393 -21.23 -11.72 -17.89
C ALA A 393 -20.97 -12.40 -19.25
N ARG A 394 -20.01 -11.89 -20.00
CA ARG A 394 -19.62 -12.46 -21.29
C ARG A 394 -18.12 -12.65 -21.38
N VAL A 395 -17.70 -13.63 -22.15
CA VAL A 395 -16.29 -13.87 -22.52
C VAL A 395 -16.21 -14.03 -24.04
N ALA A 396 -15.48 -13.14 -24.70
CA ALA A 396 -15.23 -13.21 -26.14
C ALA A 396 -13.96 -14.00 -26.43
N PHE A 397 -13.99 -14.75 -27.53
CA PHE A 397 -12.88 -15.51 -28.07
C PHE A 397 -12.62 -15.12 -29.53
N ASP A 398 -11.35 -15.16 -29.93
CA ASP A 398 -10.92 -14.83 -31.28
C ASP A 398 -11.39 -15.86 -32.33
N ARG A 399 -11.72 -17.07 -31.89
CA ARG A 399 -12.12 -18.22 -32.72
C ARG A 399 -13.31 -18.97 -32.12
N PRO A 400 -14.06 -19.74 -32.95
CA PRO A 400 -15.20 -20.52 -32.47
C PRO A 400 -14.83 -21.60 -31.45
N LEU A 401 -15.58 -21.65 -30.35
CA LEU A 401 -15.53 -22.70 -29.34
C LEU A 401 -16.27 -23.96 -29.79
N ASP A 402 -15.93 -25.10 -29.19
CA ASP A 402 -16.68 -26.34 -29.37
C ASP A 402 -18.13 -26.23 -28.83
N GLU A 403 -19.07 -26.92 -29.48
CA GLU A 403 -20.48 -26.88 -29.07
C GLU A 403 -20.68 -27.50 -27.68
N THR A 404 -19.87 -28.51 -27.31
CA THR A 404 -19.93 -29.14 -25.99
C THR A 404 -19.34 -28.27 -24.88
N THR A 405 -18.59 -27.21 -25.21
CA THR A 405 -18.02 -26.30 -24.21
C THR A 405 -19.13 -25.73 -23.32
N ALA A 406 -20.27 -25.32 -23.88
CA ALA A 406 -21.40 -24.80 -23.10
C ALA A 406 -21.93 -25.79 -22.03
N GLU A 407 -21.94 -27.09 -22.35
CA GLU A 407 -22.45 -28.14 -21.44
C GLU A 407 -21.48 -28.37 -20.27
N LYS A 408 -20.17 -28.33 -20.56
CA LYS A 408 -19.07 -28.49 -19.59
C LYS A 408 -18.95 -27.28 -18.65
N LEU A 409 -19.43 -26.12 -19.07
CA LEU A 409 -19.37 -24.87 -18.31
C LEU A 409 -20.36 -24.77 -17.14
N SER A 410 -21.13 -25.82 -16.86
CA SER A 410 -21.83 -25.95 -15.57
C SER A 410 -20.87 -25.94 -14.36
N GLU A 411 -19.59 -26.22 -14.60
CA GLU A 411 -18.51 -26.14 -13.61
C GLU A 411 -17.81 -24.77 -13.55
N ALA A 412 -18.19 -23.83 -14.43
CA ALA A 412 -17.63 -22.49 -14.42
C ALA A 412 -17.91 -21.78 -13.09
N ARG A 413 -17.00 -20.88 -12.71
CA ARG A 413 -17.08 -20.13 -11.46
C ARG A 413 -16.80 -18.67 -11.71
N VAL A 414 -17.55 -17.81 -11.02
CA VAL A 414 -17.19 -16.38 -10.95
C VAL A 414 -17.00 -16.02 -9.49
N SER A 415 -15.79 -15.65 -9.10
CA SER A 415 -15.49 -15.07 -7.79
C SER A 415 -15.47 -13.55 -7.87
N PHE A 416 -15.76 -12.88 -6.76
CA PHE A 416 -15.77 -11.42 -6.70
C PHE A 416 -15.30 -10.89 -5.34
N GLY A 417 -14.73 -9.69 -5.34
CA GLY A 417 -14.26 -8.96 -4.16
C GLY A 417 -13.18 -7.94 -4.52
N ASP A 418 -12.85 -7.03 -3.62
CA ASP A 418 -11.91 -5.92 -3.91
C ASP A 418 -10.52 -6.40 -4.37
N PHE A 419 -10.06 -7.53 -3.80
CA PHE A 419 -8.75 -8.11 -4.07
C PHE A 419 -8.81 -9.49 -4.73
N VAL A 420 -9.96 -9.87 -5.32
CA VAL A 420 -10.06 -11.08 -6.12
C VAL A 420 -9.29 -10.89 -7.43
N ARG A 421 -8.51 -11.88 -7.85
CA ARG A 421 -7.86 -11.92 -9.17
C ARG A 421 -8.00 -13.29 -9.84
N ALA A 422 -7.73 -13.31 -11.15
CA ALA A 422 -7.52 -14.56 -11.87
C ALA A 422 -6.36 -15.34 -11.23
N ALA A 423 -6.47 -16.66 -11.21
CA ALA A 423 -5.51 -17.59 -10.63
C ALA A 423 -5.30 -17.49 -9.10
N ASP A 424 -6.20 -16.85 -8.34
CA ASP A 424 -6.13 -16.83 -6.87
C ASP A 424 -6.02 -18.23 -6.27
N ARG A 425 -6.67 -19.23 -6.88
CA ARG A 425 -6.62 -20.63 -6.43
C ARG A 425 -5.25 -21.29 -6.56
N TYR A 426 -4.38 -20.77 -7.43
CA TYR A 426 -3.03 -21.28 -7.67
C TYR A 426 -1.98 -20.45 -6.93
N GLU A 427 -2.37 -19.39 -6.22
CA GLU A 427 -1.42 -18.55 -5.50
C GLU A 427 -0.96 -19.22 -4.21
N VAL A 428 0.28 -19.72 -4.26
CA VAL A 428 0.99 -20.31 -3.11
C VAL A 428 2.00 -19.35 -2.48
N LEU A 429 2.51 -18.38 -3.25
CA LEU A 429 3.46 -17.37 -2.79
C LEU A 429 2.72 -16.12 -2.31
N ARG A 430 2.88 -15.80 -1.02
CA ARG A 430 2.17 -14.70 -0.36
C ARG A 430 3.13 -13.86 0.49
N PRO A 431 3.42 -12.61 0.09
CA PRO A 431 4.32 -11.74 0.85
C PRO A 431 3.84 -11.50 2.27
N GLY A 432 4.79 -11.42 3.21
CA GLY A 432 4.52 -11.33 4.65
C GLY A 432 4.10 -9.94 5.15
N TYR A 433 3.47 -9.10 4.33
CA TYR A 433 3.11 -7.73 4.71
C TYR A 433 1.71 -7.64 5.33
N ALA A 434 1.53 -6.73 6.30
CA ALA A 434 0.23 -6.52 6.95
C ALA A 434 -0.88 -6.23 5.95
N ALA A 435 -0.58 -5.42 4.93
CA ALA A 435 -1.56 -5.05 3.91
C ALA A 435 -1.94 -6.25 3.02
N VAL A 436 -1.01 -7.18 2.72
CA VAL A 436 -1.34 -8.45 2.04
C VAL A 436 -2.29 -9.29 2.88
N LYS A 437 -2.09 -9.36 4.21
CA LYS A 437 -3.04 -10.04 5.10
C LYS A 437 -4.42 -9.39 5.12
N THR A 438 -4.47 -8.06 5.15
CA THR A 438 -5.74 -7.32 5.05
C THR A 438 -6.46 -7.66 3.75
N GLN A 439 -5.75 -7.76 2.62
CA GLN A 439 -6.31 -8.20 1.34
C GLN A 439 -6.79 -9.65 1.36
N MET A 440 -6.09 -10.53 2.07
CA MET A 440 -6.52 -11.91 2.25
C MET A 440 -7.76 -12.04 3.13
N ASN A 441 -7.91 -11.17 4.13
CA ASN A 441 -9.06 -11.17 5.03
C ASN A 441 -10.27 -10.43 4.46
N ALA A 442 -10.08 -9.67 3.37
CA ALA A 442 -11.17 -8.98 2.70
C ALA A 442 -12.26 -9.97 2.22
N PRO A 443 -13.54 -9.59 2.30
CA PRO A 443 -14.64 -10.44 1.86
C PRO A 443 -14.48 -10.89 0.40
N ARG A 444 -14.62 -12.19 0.18
CA ARG A 444 -14.70 -12.82 -1.15
C ARG A 444 -16.02 -13.53 -1.29
N GLY A 445 -16.67 -13.40 -2.44
CA GLY A 445 -17.88 -14.12 -2.77
C GLY A 445 -17.74 -14.93 -4.04
N THR A 446 -18.69 -15.83 -4.25
CA THR A 446 -18.89 -16.55 -5.51
C THR A 446 -20.26 -16.19 -6.04
N MET A 447 -20.33 -15.80 -7.30
CA MET A 447 -21.57 -15.45 -7.98
C MET A 447 -22.17 -16.70 -8.63
N ALA A 448 -23.48 -16.92 -8.46
CA ALA A 448 -24.15 -18.04 -9.09
C ALA A 448 -24.26 -17.81 -10.61
N ILE A 449 -24.03 -18.88 -11.38
CA ILE A 449 -24.28 -18.93 -12.82
C ILE A 449 -25.54 -19.77 -13.03
N ALA A 450 -26.61 -19.12 -13.49
CA ALA A 450 -27.89 -19.75 -13.74
C ALA A 450 -27.93 -20.50 -15.08
N ALA A 451 -27.20 -20.01 -16.09
CA ALA A 451 -27.10 -20.62 -17.40
C ALA A 451 -25.83 -20.16 -18.14
N ALA A 452 -25.32 -21.01 -19.01
CA ALA A 452 -24.25 -20.70 -19.95
C ALA A 452 -24.69 -21.06 -21.37
N ARG A 453 -24.39 -20.20 -22.35
CA ARG A 453 -24.69 -20.45 -23.76
C ARG A 453 -23.67 -19.80 -24.68
N LEU A 454 -23.50 -20.35 -25.87
CA LEU A 454 -22.68 -19.75 -26.91
C LEU A 454 -23.50 -18.80 -27.80
N SER A 455 -22.85 -17.77 -28.32
CA SER A 455 -23.34 -16.99 -29.45
C SER A 455 -23.49 -17.86 -30.70
N ARG A 456 -24.21 -17.36 -31.71
CA ARG A 456 -24.49 -18.13 -32.94
C ARG A 456 -23.22 -18.51 -33.70
N ASP A 457 -22.20 -17.67 -33.68
CA ASP A 457 -20.88 -17.92 -34.28
C ASP A 457 -19.93 -18.70 -33.35
N ARG A 458 -20.39 -19.03 -32.13
CA ARG A 458 -19.65 -19.73 -31.07
C ARG A 458 -18.39 -19.00 -30.58
N ARG A 459 -18.28 -17.69 -30.82
CA ARG A 459 -17.13 -16.87 -30.40
C ARG A 459 -17.36 -16.06 -29.13
N THR A 460 -18.57 -16.07 -28.59
CA THR A 460 -18.86 -15.40 -27.32
C THR A 460 -19.61 -16.37 -26.41
N LEU A 461 -19.03 -16.60 -25.23
CA LEU A 461 -19.70 -17.28 -24.14
C LEU A 461 -20.53 -16.26 -23.36
N ILE A 462 -21.80 -16.58 -23.14
CA ILE A 462 -22.76 -15.74 -22.42
C ILE A 462 -23.18 -16.48 -21.15
N LEU A 463 -22.89 -15.88 -20.00
CA LEU A 463 -23.19 -16.40 -18.68
C LEU A 463 -24.32 -15.56 -18.08
N SER A 464 -25.45 -16.20 -17.81
CA SER A 464 -26.51 -15.61 -16.99
C SER A 464 -26.16 -15.78 -15.52
N THR A 465 -26.01 -14.68 -14.81
CA THR A 465 -25.50 -14.66 -13.43
C THR A 465 -26.50 -14.03 -12.49
N ASP A 466 -26.27 -14.19 -11.18
CA ASP A 466 -26.83 -13.29 -10.18
C ASP A 466 -26.41 -11.83 -10.46
N PRO A 467 -27.10 -10.82 -9.88
CA PRO A 467 -26.68 -9.43 -9.95
C PRO A 467 -25.25 -9.26 -9.45
N HIS A 468 -24.41 -8.54 -10.19
CA HIS A 468 -23.07 -8.15 -9.75
C HIS A 468 -23.19 -7.33 -8.45
N PRO A 469 -22.75 -7.85 -7.28
CA PRO A 469 -23.19 -7.31 -5.99
C PRO A 469 -22.33 -6.17 -5.46
N VAL A 470 -21.12 -5.99 -5.98
CA VAL A 470 -20.14 -5.01 -5.51
C VAL A 470 -19.47 -4.30 -6.68
N ARG A 471 -19.05 -3.05 -6.47
CA ARG A 471 -18.10 -2.39 -7.36
C ARG A 471 -16.70 -2.86 -6.98
N GLY A 472 -16.19 -3.87 -7.68
CA GLY A 472 -14.89 -4.48 -7.37
C GLY A 472 -14.38 -5.38 -8.50
N ALA A 473 -13.39 -6.21 -8.19
CA ALA A 473 -12.80 -7.15 -9.13
C ALA A 473 -13.56 -8.48 -9.17
N TYR A 474 -13.55 -9.10 -10.35
CA TYR A 474 -14.16 -10.39 -10.62
C TYR A 474 -13.14 -11.29 -11.33
N ALA A 475 -13.21 -12.60 -11.06
CA ALA A 475 -12.45 -13.60 -11.80
C ALA A 475 -13.40 -14.69 -12.30
N VAL A 476 -13.37 -14.96 -13.60
CA VAL A 476 -14.14 -16.01 -14.26
C VAL A 476 -13.24 -17.17 -14.63
N THR A 477 -13.56 -18.34 -14.08
CA THR A 477 -12.88 -19.60 -14.37
C THR A 477 -13.75 -20.45 -15.30
N LEU A 478 -13.18 -20.83 -16.44
CA LEU A 478 -13.82 -21.62 -17.49
C LEU A 478 -13.05 -22.93 -17.70
N PRO A 479 -13.55 -24.08 -17.23
CA PRO A 479 -12.91 -25.37 -17.48
C PRO A 479 -13.13 -25.86 -18.93
N GLN A 480 -12.18 -26.63 -19.45
CA GLN A 480 -12.30 -27.39 -20.70
C GLN A 480 -12.63 -26.54 -21.95
N VAL A 481 -12.01 -25.37 -22.07
CA VAL A 481 -12.07 -24.56 -23.29
C VAL A 481 -11.26 -25.23 -24.40
N SER A 482 -11.92 -25.57 -25.51
CA SER A 482 -11.30 -26.23 -26.66
C SER A 482 -11.78 -25.62 -27.99
N ARG A 483 -10.99 -25.85 -29.04
CA ARG A 483 -11.32 -25.42 -30.41
C ARG A 483 -12.52 -26.21 -30.94
N SER A 484 -13.27 -25.60 -31.85
CA SER A 484 -14.43 -26.22 -32.50
C SER A 484 -14.13 -27.59 -33.12
N GLY A 485 -14.90 -28.62 -32.76
CA GLY A 485 -14.81 -29.97 -33.32
C GLY A 485 -13.77 -30.86 -32.64
N ASP A 486 -13.14 -30.36 -31.57
CA ASP A 486 -12.19 -31.12 -30.77
C ASP A 486 -12.90 -32.03 -29.76
N THR A 487 -12.39 -33.25 -29.60
CA THR A 487 -12.93 -34.26 -28.68
C THR A 487 -12.07 -34.43 -27.42
N ASP A 488 -10.91 -33.78 -27.36
CA ASP A 488 -9.99 -33.88 -26.22
C ASP A 488 -10.45 -33.01 -25.03
N GLN A 489 -9.82 -33.22 -23.86
CA GLN A 489 -10.03 -32.36 -22.69
C GLN A 489 -9.36 -30.99 -22.95
N GLY A 490 -10.18 -29.95 -23.12
CA GLY A 490 -9.71 -28.56 -23.31
C GLY A 490 -8.97 -27.99 -22.09
N SER A 491 -8.44 -26.77 -22.22
CA SER A 491 -7.70 -26.09 -21.15
C SER A 491 -8.62 -25.34 -20.20
N THR A 492 -8.20 -25.21 -18.94
CA THR A 492 -8.84 -24.28 -18.01
C THR A 492 -8.36 -22.86 -18.29
N VAL A 493 -9.31 -21.94 -18.48
CA VAL A 493 -9.07 -20.51 -18.68
C VAL A 493 -9.48 -19.75 -17.42
N ASP A 494 -8.69 -18.76 -17.02
CA ASP A 494 -9.01 -17.90 -15.88
C ASP A 494 -8.78 -16.44 -16.25
N LEU A 495 -9.82 -15.61 -16.16
CA LEU A 495 -9.79 -14.23 -16.65
C LEU A 495 -10.29 -13.27 -15.58
N ALA A 496 -9.63 -12.13 -15.47
CA ALA A 496 -10.12 -11.02 -14.66
C ALA A 496 -11.06 -10.14 -15.47
N TYR A 497 -12.08 -9.60 -14.81
CA TYR A 497 -12.87 -8.48 -15.30
C TYR A 497 -13.38 -7.65 -14.13
N ASP A 498 -13.94 -6.49 -14.44
CA ASP A 498 -14.61 -5.63 -13.46
C ASP A 498 -15.84 -4.96 -14.10
N LEU A 499 -16.36 -3.94 -13.43
CA LEU A 499 -17.50 -3.15 -13.92
C LEU A 499 -17.05 -1.87 -14.65
N SER A 500 -15.79 -1.82 -15.08
CA SER A 500 -15.29 -0.67 -15.83
C SER A 500 -15.80 -0.63 -17.27
N GLY A 501 -15.75 0.56 -17.87
CA GLY A 501 -16.18 0.81 -19.24
C GLY A 501 -17.54 1.49 -19.35
N VAL A 502 -18.11 1.48 -20.56
CA VAL A 502 -19.31 2.22 -20.93
C VAL A 502 -20.29 1.35 -21.68
N TRP A 503 -21.59 1.63 -21.53
CA TRP A 503 -22.63 1.03 -22.35
C TRP A 503 -22.83 1.83 -23.62
N ALA A 504 -22.75 1.17 -24.76
CA ALA A 504 -22.80 1.76 -26.07
C ALA A 504 -24.03 1.27 -26.84
N THR A 505 -24.68 2.17 -27.59
CA THR A 505 -25.73 1.81 -28.54
C THR A 505 -25.52 2.51 -29.88
N TRP A 506 -25.76 1.79 -30.98
CA TRP A 506 -25.75 2.34 -32.33
C TRP A 506 -27.08 2.10 -33.02
N LYS A 507 -27.69 3.17 -33.54
CA LYS A 507 -28.98 3.13 -34.26
C LYS A 507 -28.81 3.65 -35.68
N PRO A 508 -29.29 2.94 -36.71
CA PRO A 508 -29.26 3.48 -38.08
C PRO A 508 -30.14 4.71 -38.21
N GLU A 509 -29.76 5.66 -39.07
CA GLU A 509 -30.54 6.88 -39.32
C GLU A 509 -31.82 6.59 -40.12
N THR A 510 -31.79 5.54 -40.96
CA THR A 510 -32.94 5.09 -41.76
C THR A 510 -33.43 3.73 -41.31
N THR A 511 -34.71 3.64 -40.95
CA THR A 511 -35.36 2.40 -40.50
C THR A 511 -35.34 1.35 -41.62
N GLY A 512 -34.64 0.22 -41.43
CA GLY A 512 -34.61 -0.91 -42.36
C GLY A 512 -33.26 -1.28 -42.99
N SER A 513 -32.18 -0.52 -42.74
CA SER A 513 -30.84 -0.85 -43.25
C SER A 513 -30.14 -1.97 -42.43
N ARG A 514 -30.19 -1.89 -41.10
CA ARG A 514 -29.61 -2.86 -40.16
C ARG A 514 -30.35 -2.85 -38.81
N PRO A 515 -30.23 -3.91 -37.99
CA PRO A 515 -30.69 -3.88 -36.60
C PRO A 515 -29.85 -2.89 -35.76
N GLU A 516 -30.44 -2.37 -34.68
CA GLU A 516 -29.72 -1.64 -33.63
C GLU A 516 -28.67 -2.55 -32.98
N TRP A 517 -27.52 -1.97 -32.63
CA TRP A 517 -26.48 -2.63 -31.86
C TRP A 517 -26.43 -2.04 -30.44
N SER A 518 -26.16 -2.87 -29.45
CA SER A 518 -25.94 -2.45 -28.08
C SER A 518 -24.96 -3.39 -27.39
N GLY A 519 -24.00 -2.85 -26.65
CA GLY A 519 -22.95 -3.63 -26.01
C GLY A 519 -22.06 -2.80 -25.10
N TRP A 520 -21.12 -3.49 -24.46
CA TRP A 520 -20.08 -2.89 -23.63
C TRP A 520 -18.93 -2.36 -24.50
N LEU A 521 -18.26 -1.31 -24.04
CA LEU A 521 -16.95 -0.89 -24.53
C LEU A 521 -16.05 -0.59 -23.34
N PRO A 522 -14.76 -0.97 -23.37
CA PRO A 522 -13.86 -0.69 -22.24
C PRO A 522 -13.55 0.79 -22.09
N HIS A 523 -13.77 1.62 -23.13
CA HIS A 523 -13.37 3.02 -23.12
C HIS A 523 -14.28 3.93 -23.95
N ILE A 524 -14.27 5.24 -23.66
CA ILE A 524 -14.98 6.27 -24.46
C ILE A 524 -14.25 6.55 -25.77
N ASP A 525 -12.91 6.57 -25.72
CA ASP A 525 -12.09 6.65 -26.94
C ASP A 525 -12.34 5.40 -27.77
N THR A 526 -12.89 5.62 -28.96
CA THR A 526 -13.34 4.55 -29.85
C THR A 526 -12.19 3.74 -30.42
N GLU A 527 -11.01 4.34 -30.61
CA GLU A 527 -9.84 3.60 -31.11
C GLU A 527 -9.30 2.68 -30.01
N VAL A 528 -9.18 3.21 -28.79
CA VAL A 528 -8.83 2.40 -27.60
C VAL A 528 -9.81 1.25 -27.42
N ALA A 529 -11.12 1.55 -27.46
CA ALA A 529 -12.15 0.55 -27.26
C ALA A 529 -12.12 -0.57 -28.32
N LEU A 530 -11.95 -0.21 -29.59
CA LEU A 530 -11.93 -1.15 -30.70
C LEU A 530 -10.60 -1.91 -30.83
N ALA A 531 -9.50 -1.39 -30.28
CA ALA A 531 -8.22 -2.09 -30.20
C ALA A 531 -8.25 -3.15 -29.07
N LEU A 532 -8.67 -2.78 -27.86
CA LEU A 532 -8.76 -3.69 -26.70
C LEU A 532 -9.84 -4.78 -26.82
N THR A 533 -10.66 -4.71 -27.88
CA THR A 533 -11.70 -5.70 -28.20
C THR A 533 -11.50 -6.31 -29.58
N ASP A 534 -10.32 -6.09 -30.18
CA ASP A 534 -10.01 -6.71 -31.46
C ASP A 534 -10.01 -8.24 -31.32
N GLY A 535 -10.58 -8.90 -32.32
CA GLY A 535 -10.90 -10.34 -32.24
C GLY A 535 -12.24 -10.68 -31.59
N SER A 536 -13.01 -9.73 -31.05
CA SER A 536 -14.42 -9.99 -30.66
C SER A 536 -15.37 -9.77 -31.85
N SER A 537 -16.18 -10.78 -32.19
CA SER A 537 -17.13 -10.65 -33.31
C SER A 537 -18.19 -9.57 -33.09
N GLU A 538 -18.67 -9.41 -31.85
CA GLU A 538 -19.63 -8.38 -31.44
C GLU A 538 -19.10 -6.96 -31.68
N HIS A 539 -17.80 -6.74 -31.41
CA HIS A 539 -17.14 -5.44 -31.57
C HIS A 539 -16.68 -5.19 -33.01
N GLN A 540 -16.34 -6.25 -33.76
CA GLN A 540 -16.10 -6.16 -35.20
C GLN A 540 -17.36 -5.75 -35.97
N ASP A 541 -18.54 -6.17 -35.52
CA ASP A 541 -19.82 -5.68 -36.05
C ASP A 541 -20.00 -4.18 -35.79
N LEU A 542 -19.74 -3.73 -34.56
CA LEU A 542 -19.79 -2.30 -34.23
C LEU A 542 -18.84 -1.48 -35.10
N ARG A 543 -17.58 -1.92 -35.26
CA ARG A 543 -16.58 -1.24 -36.11
C ARG A 543 -17.12 -1.00 -37.52
N ARG A 544 -17.80 -1.98 -38.12
CA ARG A 544 -18.45 -1.82 -39.43
C ARG A 544 -19.61 -0.83 -39.39
N MET A 545 -20.42 -0.87 -38.34
CA MET A 545 -21.59 0.02 -38.19
C MET A 545 -21.20 1.49 -37.96
N LEU A 546 -20.09 1.77 -37.27
CA LEU A 546 -19.59 3.14 -37.06
C LEU A 546 -19.21 3.86 -38.36
N ALA A 547 -18.95 3.11 -39.45
CA ALA A 547 -18.74 3.66 -40.78
C ALA A 547 -20.04 3.99 -41.54
N GLU A 548 -21.19 3.48 -41.07
CA GLU A 548 -22.51 3.70 -41.67
C GLU A 548 -23.23 4.91 -41.06
N GLN A 549 -24.26 5.43 -41.75
CA GLN A 549 -25.05 6.56 -41.25
C GLN A 549 -25.98 6.15 -40.10
N GLY A 550 -25.73 6.72 -38.92
CA GLY A 550 -26.48 6.40 -37.71
C GLY A 550 -26.18 7.33 -36.53
N ARG A 551 -26.73 6.99 -35.37
CA ARG A 551 -26.50 7.64 -34.08
C ARG A 551 -25.83 6.68 -33.13
N PHE A 552 -24.65 7.06 -32.63
CA PHE A 552 -23.89 6.32 -31.63
C PHE A 552 -24.00 7.02 -30.27
N THR A 553 -24.36 6.28 -29.23
CA THR A 553 -24.59 6.80 -27.88
C THR A 553 -23.79 6.01 -26.86
N LEU A 554 -23.06 6.70 -25.98
CA LEU A 554 -22.34 6.12 -24.85
C LEU A 554 -22.96 6.57 -23.54
N LYS A 555 -23.07 5.66 -22.57
CA LYS A 555 -23.63 5.91 -21.24
C LYS A 555 -22.80 5.21 -20.17
N GLY A 556 -22.64 5.87 -19.04
CA GLY A 556 -21.95 5.30 -17.90
C GLY A 556 -21.74 6.33 -16.82
N PHE A 557 -20.65 6.12 -16.11
CA PHE A 557 -20.19 6.96 -15.03
C PHE A 557 -18.72 7.33 -15.27
N LEU A 558 -18.36 8.56 -14.92
CA LEU A 558 -17.03 9.13 -15.01
C LEU A 558 -16.48 9.37 -13.60
N GLU A 559 -15.24 8.95 -13.41
CA GLU A 559 -14.42 9.26 -12.24
C GLU A 559 -13.00 9.59 -12.71
N THR A 560 -12.38 10.58 -12.09
CA THR A 560 -11.00 10.97 -12.40
C THR A 560 -10.11 10.70 -11.18
N PRO A 561 -8.77 10.63 -11.36
CA PRO A 561 -7.83 10.60 -10.24
C PRO A 561 -8.07 11.76 -9.24
N PRO A 562 -7.58 11.66 -7.99
CA PRO A 562 -7.94 12.57 -6.89
C PRO A 562 -7.78 14.06 -7.24
N GLY A 563 -8.87 14.81 -7.10
CA GLY A 563 -8.92 16.27 -7.33
C GLY A 563 -10.14 16.67 -8.14
N THR A 564 -10.30 17.97 -8.41
CA THR A 564 -11.20 18.44 -9.46
C THR A 564 -10.50 18.29 -10.80
N ALA A 565 -11.19 17.76 -11.81
CA ALA A 565 -10.62 17.59 -13.14
C ALA A 565 -11.63 17.96 -14.22
N VAL A 566 -11.13 18.25 -15.41
CA VAL A 566 -11.94 18.42 -16.62
C VAL A 566 -11.67 17.26 -17.55
N VAL A 567 -12.71 16.49 -17.86
CA VAL A 567 -12.66 15.46 -18.90
C VAL A 567 -12.94 16.13 -20.25
N ARG A 568 -12.04 15.92 -21.21
CA ARG A 568 -12.13 16.42 -22.57
C ARG A 568 -12.50 15.28 -23.50
N ILE A 569 -13.54 15.50 -24.31
CA ILE A 569 -13.96 14.55 -25.34
C ILE A 569 -13.89 15.25 -26.69
N ALA A 570 -12.93 14.85 -27.51
CA ALA A 570 -12.74 15.36 -28.86
C ALA A 570 -13.31 14.39 -29.90
N GLY A 571 -13.81 14.90 -31.02
CA GLY A 571 -14.24 14.08 -32.15
C GLY A 571 -14.38 14.88 -33.44
N LYS A 572 -14.51 14.20 -34.59
CA LYS A 572 -14.65 14.86 -35.90
C LYS A 572 -16.03 15.48 -36.16
N VAL A 573 -17.02 15.14 -35.34
CA VAL A 573 -18.41 15.57 -35.48
C VAL A 573 -18.91 16.17 -34.17
N PRO A 574 -19.97 17.00 -34.18
CA PRO A 574 -20.54 17.53 -32.95
C PRO A 574 -20.96 16.42 -31.97
N ILE A 575 -20.57 16.61 -30.71
CA ILE A 575 -20.92 15.77 -29.58
C ILE A 575 -21.97 16.51 -28.75
N GLU A 576 -23.05 15.83 -28.40
CA GLU A 576 -24.08 16.36 -27.50
C GLU A 576 -24.38 15.34 -26.40
N GLY A 577 -24.68 15.81 -25.19
CA GLY A 577 -24.86 14.91 -24.07
C GLY A 577 -25.35 15.59 -22.80
N VAL A 578 -25.39 14.81 -21.73
CA VAL A 578 -25.71 15.23 -20.37
C VAL A 578 -24.70 14.61 -19.43
N ALA A 579 -24.12 15.41 -18.54
CA ALA A 579 -23.26 14.97 -17.44
C ALA A 579 -23.88 15.44 -16.11
N GLY A 580 -24.20 14.50 -15.23
CA GLY A 580 -25.09 14.74 -14.09
C GLY A 580 -26.46 15.21 -14.58
N GLU A 581 -26.80 16.44 -14.23
CA GLU A 581 -28.01 17.14 -14.72
C GLU A 581 -27.69 18.20 -15.78
N THR A 582 -26.41 18.38 -16.12
CA THR A 582 -25.92 19.47 -16.96
C THR A 582 -25.83 19.01 -18.42
N PRO A 583 -26.65 19.55 -19.33
CA PRO A 583 -26.48 19.29 -20.75
C PRO A 583 -25.19 19.96 -21.26
N PHE A 584 -24.49 19.29 -22.17
CA PHE A 584 -23.32 19.84 -22.84
C PHE A 584 -23.38 19.62 -24.34
N ARG A 585 -22.67 20.49 -25.07
CA ARG A 585 -22.47 20.36 -26.52
C ARG A 585 -21.05 20.79 -26.84
N SER A 586 -20.37 20.01 -27.67
CA SER A 586 -19.02 20.33 -28.10
C SER A 586 -18.97 21.63 -28.91
N ALA A 587 -17.92 22.42 -28.74
CA ALA A 587 -17.61 23.55 -29.60
C ALA A 587 -16.65 23.13 -30.74
N PRO A 588 -16.72 23.75 -31.94
CA PRO A 588 -15.72 23.55 -32.99
C PRO A 588 -14.32 24.00 -32.53
N ARG A 589 -13.29 23.22 -32.83
CA ARG A 589 -11.87 23.47 -32.54
C ARG A 589 -11.00 23.01 -33.72
N GLY A 590 -10.74 23.90 -34.67
CA GLY A 590 -10.07 23.52 -35.92
C GLY A 590 -10.96 22.59 -36.75
N GLU A 591 -10.43 21.42 -37.14
CA GLU A 591 -11.17 20.38 -37.87
C GLU A 591 -11.95 19.42 -36.95
N SER A 592 -11.85 19.59 -35.63
CA SER A 592 -12.54 18.74 -34.65
C SER A 592 -13.56 19.52 -33.83
N HIS A 593 -14.27 18.81 -32.98
CA HIS A 593 -15.20 19.29 -31.99
C HIS A 593 -14.71 18.85 -30.61
N LEU A 594 -14.80 19.73 -29.61
CA LEU A 594 -14.38 19.45 -28.24
C LEU A 594 -15.51 19.72 -27.25
N ALA A 595 -15.84 18.73 -26.44
CA ALA A 595 -16.67 18.87 -25.25
C ALA A 595 -15.78 18.83 -24.00
N GLU A 596 -16.11 19.66 -23.01
CA GLU A 596 -15.45 19.69 -21.70
C GLU A 596 -16.50 19.38 -20.62
N ILE A 597 -16.18 18.44 -19.75
CA ILE A 597 -17.04 17.98 -18.65
C ILE A 597 -16.27 18.16 -17.36
N ALA A 598 -16.74 19.05 -16.49
CA ALA A 598 -16.18 19.21 -15.15
C ALA A 598 -16.58 18.02 -14.28
N VAL A 599 -15.59 17.41 -13.62
CA VAL A 599 -15.76 16.33 -12.65
C VAL A 599 -15.27 16.87 -11.31
N GLU A 600 -16.21 17.16 -10.41
CA GLU A 600 -15.91 17.58 -9.04
C GLU A 600 -15.97 16.37 -8.11
N LYS A 601 -15.02 16.28 -7.17
CA LYS A 601 -15.06 15.27 -6.11
C LYS A 601 -16.03 15.74 -5.02
N GLY A 602 -17.10 14.98 -4.78
CA GLY A 602 -18.08 15.29 -3.74
C GLY A 602 -17.44 15.45 -2.37
N GLY A 603 -17.68 16.57 -1.70
CA GLY A 603 -17.07 16.94 -0.42
C GLY A 603 -17.85 16.42 0.80
N ARG A 604 -18.86 15.57 0.61
CA ARG A 604 -19.71 15.02 1.67
C ARG A 604 -19.79 13.50 1.58
N ALA A 605 -19.87 12.83 2.72
CA ALA A 605 -19.98 11.37 2.85
C ALA A 605 -21.19 10.70 2.16
N ASN A 606 -22.04 11.46 1.45
CA ASN A 606 -23.14 10.96 0.62
C ASN A 606 -22.95 11.25 -0.89
N GLU A 607 -21.80 11.79 -1.31
CA GLU A 607 -21.48 12.20 -2.69
C GLU A 607 -20.39 11.33 -3.36
N ASP A 608 -20.11 10.13 -2.84
CA ASP A 608 -19.16 9.15 -3.42
C ASP A 608 -19.68 8.45 -4.70
N GLN A 609 -20.69 9.02 -5.38
CA GLN A 609 -21.16 8.48 -6.65
C GLN A 609 -20.40 9.13 -7.83
N PRO A 610 -19.75 8.33 -8.69
CA PRO A 610 -19.19 8.81 -9.95
C PRO A 610 -20.18 9.66 -10.77
N LEU A 611 -19.67 10.60 -11.56
CA LEU A 611 -20.49 11.50 -12.38
C LEU A 611 -21.18 10.71 -13.50
N ARG A 612 -22.50 10.56 -13.43
CA ARG A 612 -23.27 9.92 -14.50
C ARG A 612 -23.16 10.73 -15.80
N PHE A 613 -23.00 10.09 -16.95
CA PHE A 613 -23.02 10.76 -18.23
C PHE A 613 -23.74 9.98 -19.33
N SER A 614 -24.18 10.70 -20.35
CA SER A 614 -24.63 10.17 -21.64
C SER A 614 -24.15 11.11 -22.73
N LEU A 615 -23.54 10.60 -23.79
CA LEU A 615 -23.16 11.38 -24.97
C LEU A 615 -23.63 10.70 -26.24
N THR A 616 -23.89 11.49 -27.27
CA THR A 616 -24.34 11.03 -28.58
C THR A 616 -23.57 11.75 -29.69
N VAL A 617 -23.21 10.99 -30.72
CA VAL A 617 -22.59 11.49 -31.97
C VAL A 617 -23.26 10.88 -33.19
N ALA A 618 -23.20 11.61 -34.30
CA ALA A 618 -23.57 11.07 -35.62
C ALA A 618 -22.44 10.20 -36.19
N THR A 619 -22.80 9.18 -36.95
CA THR A 619 -21.87 8.26 -37.63
C THR A 619 -22.03 8.33 -39.15
N GLY A 620 -20.98 7.98 -39.91
CA GLY A 620 -21.01 7.88 -41.38
C GLY A 620 -21.33 9.16 -42.17
N ARG A 621 -21.39 10.33 -41.51
CA ARG A 621 -21.81 11.59 -42.12
C ARG A 621 -20.62 12.31 -42.75
N GLY A 622 -20.69 12.59 -44.06
CA GLY A 622 -19.63 13.31 -44.78
C GLY A 622 -18.38 12.49 -45.11
N GLY A 623 -18.45 11.15 -44.99
CA GLY A 623 -17.33 10.25 -45.27
C GLY A 623 -16.25 10.21 -44.18
N ALA A 624 -16.45 10.92 -43.07
CA ALA A 624 -15.55 10.87 -41.92
C ALA A 624 -15.91 9.68 -41.01
N GLU A 625 -14.90 8.88 -40.67
CA GLU A 625 -15.01 7.86 -39.62
C GLU A 625 -15.29 8.50 -38.26
N THR A 626 -16.17 7.87 -37.48
CA THR A 626 -16.49 8.33 -36.12
C THR A 626 -15.38 7.96 -35.16
N PHE A 627 -14.61 8.95 -34.76
CA PHE A 627 -13.60 8.83 -33.72
C PHE A 627 -13.90 9.78 -32.56
N LEU A 628 -13.80 9.22 -31.36
CA LEU A 628 -13.79 9.96 -30.10
C LEU A 628 -12.43 9.78 -29.44
N HIS A 629 -11.90 10.85 -28.86
CA HIS A 629 -10.73 10.83 -27.99
C HIS A 629 -11.10 11.39 -26.63
N ALA A 630 -10.67 10.71 -25.56
CA ALA A 630 -10.99 11.09 -24.20
C ALA A 630 -9.73 11.29 -23.37
N THR A 631 -9.58 12.50 -22.83
CA THR A 631 -8.46 12.92 -21.97
C THR A 631 -8.99 13.57 -20.70
N TYR A 632 -8.12 13.77 -19.72
CA TYR A 632 -8.43 14.58 -18.53
C TYR A 632 -7.28 15.51 -18.18
N ILE A 633 -7.62 16.60 -17.49
CA ILE A 633 -6.66 17.59 -16.97
C ILE A 633 -7.09 17.93 -15.54
N GLY A 634 -6.13 17.90 -14.61
CA GLY A 634 -6.37 18.30 -13.23
C GLY A 634 -6.52 19.82 -13.10
N THR A 635 -7.26 20.32 -12.11
CA THR A 635 -7.37 21.78 -11.92
C THR A 635 -6.08 22.44 -11.44
N GLU A 636 -5.19 21.67 -10.82
CA GLU A 636 -3.89 22.13 -10.32
C GLU A 636 -2.71 21.68 -11.20
N ASP A 637 -2.97 20.84 -12.19
CA ASP A 637 -1.95 20.27 -13.07
C ASP A 637 -2.32 20.54 -14.54
N PRO A 638 -1.54 21.34 -15.27
CA PRO A 638 -1.84 21.68 -16.67
C PRO A 638 -1.60 20.52 -17.64
N ILE A 639 -1.07 19.38 -17.18
CA ILE A 639 -0.79 18.23 -18.03
C ILE A 639 -2.10 17.54 -18.42
N GLU A 640 -2.30 17.43 -19.73
CA GLU A 640 -3.37 16.63 -20.34
C GLU A 640 -2.95 15.17 -20.50
N ARG A 641 -3.73 14.26 -19.94
CA ARG A 641 -3.47 12.81 -19.91
C ARG A 641 -4.62 12.02 -20.51
N VAL A 642 -4.32 10.79 -20.92
CA VAL A 642 -5.33 9.84 -21.35
C VAL A 642 -6.24 9.46 -20.18
N LEU A 643 -7.53 9.33 -20.42
CA LEU A 643 -8.46 8.82 -19.41
C LEU A 643 -8.17 7.32 -19.15
N PRO A 644 -7.93 6.88 -17.89
CA PRO A 644 -7.64 5.48 -17.61
C PRO A 644 -8.92 4.63 -17.61
N LEU A 645 -8.79 3.31 -17.82
CA LEU A 645 -9.92 2.37 -17.84
C LEU A 645 -10.75 2.40 -16.55
N ASN A 646 -10.08 2.49 -15.39
CA ASN A 646 -10.71 2.55 -14.06
C ASN A 646 -11.39 3.90 -13.76
N GLY A 647 -11.32 4.87 -14.67
CA GLY A 647 -12.09 6.11 -14.61
C GLY A 647 -13.50 6.00 -15.21
N LEU A 648 -13.86 4.85 -15.77
CA LEU A 648 -15.14 4.61 -16.43
C LEU A 648 -15.88 3.47 -15.78
N TRP A 649 -17.18 3.64 -15.51
CA TRP A 649 -18.00 2.59 -14.89
C TRP A 649 -19.35 2.40 -15.60
N LEU A 650 -19.78 1.13 -15.67
CA LEU A 650 -21.02 0.75 -16.33
C LEU A 650 -22.26 1.34 -15.64
N PRO A 651 -23.37 1.61 -16.38
CA PRO A 651 -24.57 2.25 -15.82
C PRO A 651 -25.26 1.51 -14.67
N TRP A 652 -24.96 0.23 -14.47
CA TRP A 652 -25.50 -0.61 -13.40
C TRP A 652 -24.48 -0.95 -12.32
N THR A 653 -23.32 -0.30 -12.33
CA THR A 653 -22.32 -0.45 -11.27
C THR A 653 -22.96 -0.09 -9.93
N PRO A 654 -22.94 -0.99 -8.92
CA PRO A 654 -23.43 -0.66 -7.60
C PRO A 654 -22.65 0.53 -7.02
N PRO A 655 -23.28 1.39 -6.20
CA PRO A 655 -22.52 2.40 -5.46
C PRO A 655 -21.43 1.71 -4.63
N ARG A 656 -20.30 2.39 -4.44
CA ARG A 656 -19.26 1.89 -3.54
C ARG A 656 -19.87 1.81 -2.14
N VAL A 657 -20.11 0.61 -1.65
CA VAL A 657 -20.43 0.42 -0.24
C VAL A 657 -19.13 0.67 0.48
N ALA A 658 -19.04 1.75 1.27
CA ALA A 658 -17.95 1.88 2.22
C ALA A 658 -17.91 0.57 3.00
N THR A 659 -16.83 -0.20 2.88
CA THR A 659 -16.62 -1.38 3.69
C THR A 659 -16.49 -0.90 5.13
N ALA A 660 -17.64 -0.75 5.78
CA ALA A 660 -17.76 -0.40 7.18
C ALA A 660 -17.41 -1.66 7.98
N THR A 661 -16.11 -1.87 8.13
CA THR A 661 -15.52 -2.29 9.39
C THR A 661 -14.04 -1.93 9.28
N PRO A 662 -13.46 -1.10 10.19
CA PRO A 662 -12.09 -1.40 10.60
C PRO A 662 -12.16 -2.88 10.96
N ALA A 663 -11.30 -3.71 10.35
CA ALA A 663 -11.21 -5.12 10.73
C ALA A 663 -11.33 -5.20 12.25
N GLU A 664 -12.28 -6.00 12.78
CA GLU A 664 -12.24 -6.40 14.18
C GLU A 664 -10.78 -6.65 14.49
N GLU A 665 -10.21 -5.90 15.46
CA GLU A 665 -8.78 -5.95 15.78
C GLU A 665 -8.38 -7.41 15.78
N THR A 666 -7.68 -7.82 14.72
CA THR A 666 -7.30 -9.21 14.59
C THR A 666 -6.46 -9.48 15.82
N PRO A 667 -6.84 -10.45 16.68
CA PRO A 667 -6.12 -10.70 17.90
C PRO A 667 -4.63 -10.77 17.56
N LEU A 668 -3.80 -10.04 18.33
CA LEU A 668 -2.35 -10.05 18.11
C LEU A 668 -1.91 -11.51 17.96
N PRO A 669 -1.10 -11.85 16.95
CA PRO A 669 -0.56 -13.19 16.78
C PRO A 669 -0.02 -13.72 18.13
N PRO A 670 -0.09 -15.03 18.42
CA PRO A 670 0.41 -15.59 19.69
C PRO A 670 1.84 -15.16 20.05
N GLU A 671 2.67 -14.89 19.04
CA GLU A 671 4.04 -14.39 19.12
C GLU A 671 4.14 -12.96 19.70
N LEU A 672 3.05 -12.19 19.65
CA LEU A 672 2.92 -10.81 20.11
C LEU A 672 1.95 -10.65 21.29
N ALA A 673 0.97 -11.55 21.40
CA ALA A 673 -0.08 -11.47 22.41
C ALA A 673 0.49 -11.48 23.84
N GLY A 674 0.29 -10.39 24.58
CA GLY A 674 0.82 -10.23 25.94
C GLY A 674 2.30 -9.82 26.03
N GLY A 675 2.94 -9.49 24.90
CA GLY A 675 4.26 -8.88 24.85
C GLY A 675 4.23 -7.38 25.18
N ASP A 676 5.31 -6.87 25.78
CA ASP A 676 5.49 -5.47 26.16
C ASP A 676 6.67 -4.85 25.42
N ARG A 677 6.38 -3.76 24.71
CA ARG A 677 7.34 -3.07 23.85
C ARG A 677 8.56 -2.52 24.62
N GLU A 678 8.37 -1.99 25.82
CA GLU A 678 9.46 -1.39 26.61
C GLU A 678 10.37 -2.47 27.21
N ARG A 679 9.78 -3.58 27.67
CA ARG A 679 10.58 -4.75 28.07
C ARG A 679 11.33 -5.34 26.87
N GLY A 680 10.70 -5.37 25.71
CA GLY A 680 11.32 -5.82 24.46
C GLY A 680 12.50 -4.98 24.03
N GLU A 681 12.42 -3.66 24.19
CA GLU A 681 13.53 -2.74 23.94
C GLU A 681 14.74 -3.08 24.81
N LYS A 682 14.52 -3.34 26.10
CA LYS A 682 15.58 -3.78 27.02
C LYS A 682 16.18 -5.12 26.61
N VAL A 683 15.34 -6.06 26.14
CA VAL A 683 15.81 -7.34 25.61
C VAL A 683 16.68 -7.10 24.37
N PHE A 684 16.25 -6.29 23.40
CA PHE A 684 16.97 -5.97 22.17
C PHE A 684 18.35 -5.35 22.43
N PHE A 685 18.43 -4.40 23.38
CA PHE A 685 19.68 -3.73 23.76
C PHE A 685 20.51 -4.49 24.82
N SER A 686 20.09 -5.69 25.21
CA SER A 686 20.84 -6.52 26.15
C SER A 686 21.93 -7.34 25.46
N THR A 687 22.99 -7.64 26.21
CA THR A 687 24.01 -8.64 25.81
C THR A 687 23.46 -10.06 25.75
N LYS A 688 22.26 -10.30 26.29
CA LYS A 688 21.60 -11.60 26.34
C LYS A 688 20.99 -11.98 24.98
N SER A 689 20.37 -11.03 24.28
CA SER A 689 19.86 -11.24 22.91
C SER A 689 20.91 -10.89 21.84
N ASN A 690 21.83 -9.99 22.17
CA ASN A 690 22.90 -9.47 21.30
C ASN A 690 22.41 -8.84 19.98
N CYS A 691 21.10 -8.60 19.81
CA CYS A 691 20.54 -8.06 18.56
C CYS A 691 21.12 -6.67 18.22
N SER A 692 21.22 -5.81 19.24
CA SER A 692 21.75 -4.44 19.10
C SER A 692 23.24 -4.34 18.76
N ALA A 693 24.01 -5.43 18.86
CA ALA A 693 25.42 -5.41 18.44
C ALA A 693 25.54 -5.28 16.91
N CYS A 694 24.59 -5.88 16.18
CA CYS A 694 24.57 -5.85 14.72
C CYS A 694 23.55 -4.86 14.17
N HIS A 695 22.37 -4.76 14.77
CA HIS A 695 21.24 -4.01 14.22
C HIS A 695 21.02 -2.65 14.89
N SER A 696 20.62 -1.67 14.09
CA SER A 696 20.09 -0.40 14.59
C SER A 696 18.57 -0.44 14.65
N VAL A 697 18.00 0.32 15.59
CA VAL A 697 16.60 0.73 15.57
C VAL A 697 16.59 2.22 15.82
N ARG A 698 16.11 3.00 14.84
CA ARG A 698 15.96 4.46 14.97
C ARG A 698 17.27 5.14 15.38
N GLY A 699 18.38 4.72 14.76
CA GLY A 699 19.72 5.28 14.98
C GLY A 699 20.46 4.80 16.24
N LYS A 700 19.90 3.89 17.05
CA LYS A 700 20.58 3.26 18.19
C LYS A 700 20.92 1.80 17.89
N GLY A 701 22.17 1.38 18.15
CA GLY A 701 22.66 0.01 17.93
C GLY A 701 23.80 -0.06 16.91
N GLY A 702 24.12 -1.29 16.48
CA GLY A 702 25.14 -1.58 15.48
C GLY A 702 24.69 -1.27 14.05
N ARG A 703 25.63 -1.31 13.11
CA ARG A 703 25.37 -1.09 11.67
C ARG A 703 25.83 -2.25 10.79
N ALA A 704 26.13 -3.39 11.41
CA ALA A 704 26.55 -4.60 10.70
C ALA A 704 25.36 -5.23 9.96
N GLY A 705 24.22 -5.36 10.64
CA GLY A 705 22.93 -5.79 10.10
C GLY A 705 22.00 -4.61 9.74
N PRO A 706 20.82 -4.90 9.16
CA PRO A 706 19.83 -3.89 8.76
C PRO A 706 19.25 -3.09 9.92
N ASP A 707 18.81 -1.86 9.61
CA ASP A 707 17.97 -1.08 10.52
C ASP A 707 16.58 -1.73 10.62
N LEU A 708 16.16 -2.05 11.84
CA LEU A 708 14.92 -2.75 12.12
C LEU A 708 13.77 -1.80 12.47
N GLY A 709 13.95 -0.49 12.35
CA GLY A 709 12.96 0.54 12.71
C GLY A 709 11.63 0.44 11.96
N ASN A 710 11.62 -0.19 10.79
CA ASN A 710 10.44 -0.36 9.93
C ASN A 710 9.79 -1.75 10.03
N LEU A 711 10.26 -2.62 10.92
CA LEU A 711 9.68 -3.96 11.09
C LEU A 711 8.20 -3.94 11.52
N ALA A 712 7.70 -2.83 12.07
CA ALA A 712 6.31 -2.65 12.46
C ALA A 712 5.27 -2.92 11.35
N HIS A 713 5.70 -2.90 10.09
CA HIS A 713 4.83 -3.17 8.93
C HIS A 713 4.92 -4.62 8.40
N ARG A 714 5.82 -5.44 8.96
CA ARG A 714 5.98 -6.86 8.61
C ARG A 714 5.15 -7.79 9.49
N ASP A 715 4.86 -8.98 8.99
CA ASP A 715 4.23 -10.06 9.75
C ASP A 715 5.12 -10.59 10.87
N ALA A 716 4.52 -10.78 12.05
CA ALA A 716 5.17 -11.40 13.20
C ALA A 716 5.72 -12.80 12.93
N GLY A 717 4.97 -13.62 12.17
CA GLY A 717 5.43 -14.95 11.78
C GLY A 717 6.69 -14.88 10.92
N SER A 718 6.74 -13.98 9.94
CA SER A 718 7.92 -13.76 9.10
C SER A 718 9.13 -13.31 9.89
N VAL A 719 9.00 -12.30 10.76
CA VAL A 719 10.11 -11.82 11.57
C VAL A 719 10.60 -12.91 12.52
N LEU A 720 9.70 -13.71 13.10
CA LEU A 720 10.10 -14.82 13.95
C LEU A 720 10.87 -15.91 13.19
N ARG A 721 10.46 -16.20 11.95
CA ARG A 721 11.21 -17.11 11.06
C ARG A 721 12.60 -16.58 10.78
N ASP A 722 12.73 -15.30 10.41
CA ASP A 722 14.02 -14.67 10.12
C ASP A 722 14.97 -14.72 11.34
N ILE A 723 14.44 -14.66 12.57
CA ILE A 723 15.25 -14.80 13.79
C ILE A 723 15.64 -16.26 14.06
N ARG A 724 14.72 -17.22 13.84
CA ARG A 724 14.95 -18.64 14.13
C ARG A 724 15.83 -19.32 13.08
N ASP A 725 15.64 -18.97 11.82
CA ASP A 725 16.40 -19.46 10.67
C ASP A 725 16.87 -18.27 9.81
N PRO A 726 17.95 -17.57 10.23
CA PRO A 726 18.45 -16.40 9.52
C PRO A 726 18.96 -16.69 8.10
N SER A 727 19.14 -17.96 7.74
CA SER A 727 19.59 -18.36 6.39
C SER A 727 18.42 -18.71 5.46
N ALA A 728 17.18 -18.72 5.95
CA ALA A 728 15.98 -19.00 5.14
C ALA A 728 15.77 -17.94 4.06
N THR A 729 16.04 -16.67 4.39
CA THR A 729 15.97 -15.52 3.47
C THR A 729 17.17 -14.63 3.76
N ILE A 730 18.04 -14.39 2.78
CA ILE A 730 19.21 -13.51 2.95
C ILE A 730 19.06 -12.33 2.02
N ASN A 731 18.89 -11.14 2.59
CA ASN A 731 18.87 -9.91 1.80
C ASN A 731 20.26 -9.71 1.12
N PRO A 732 20.30 -9.33 -0.16
CA PRO A 732 21.53 -9.19 -0.95
C PRO A 732 22.60 -8.32 -0.30
N ASP A 733 22.22 -7.27 0.42
CA ASP A 733 23.15 -6.38 1.13
C ASP A 733 23.95 -7.07 2.23
N TYR A 734 23.37 -8.15 2.76
CA TYR A 734 23.84 -8.85 3.94
C TYR A 734 24.35 -10.25 3.60
N ILE A 735 24.65 -10.51 2.32
CA ILE A 735 25.37 -11.70 1.89
C ILE A 735 26.77 -11.66 2.52
N GLY A 736 27.01 -12.61 3.43
CA GLY A 736 28.35 -12.85 3.98
C GLY A 736 29.27 -13.40 2.90
N HIS A 737 30.55 -13.06 2.97
CA HIS A 737 31.58 -13.60 2.09
C HIS A 737 32.68 -14.30 2.90
N THR A 738 33.34 -15.25 2.26
CA THR A 738 34.61 -15.80 2.69
C THR A 738 35.70 -15.12 1.86
N VAL A 739 36.66 -14.47 2.54
CA VAL A 739 37.78 -13.77 1.93
C VAL A 739 39.05 -14.58 2.20
N PHE A 740 39.66 -15.10 1.14
CA PHE A 740 40.93 -15.81 1.17
C PHE A 740 42.04 -14.81 0.91
N LEU A 741 43.01 -14.72 1.83
CA LEU A 741 44.15 -13.81 1.73
C LEU A 741 45.39 -14.54 1.26
N SER A 742 46.25 -13.83 0.52
CA SER A 742 47.51 -14.36 0.00
C SER A 742 48.50 -14.83 1.08
N ASP A 743 48.28 -14.44 2.34
CA ASP A 743 49.05 -14.89 3.51
C ASP A 743 48.48 -16.16 4.19
N GLY A 744 47.43 -16.75 3.61
CA GLY A 744 46.77 -17.96 4.09
C GLY A 744 45.69 -17.72 5.15
N ARG A 745 45.43 -16.47 5.59
CA ARG A 745 44.28 -16.17 6.44
C ARG A 745 42.97 -16.30 5.67
N VAL A 746 41.95 -16.79 6.35
CA VAL A 746 40.58 -16.83 5.85
C VAL A 746 39.70 -16.01 6.78
N LEU A 747 39.07 -14.98 6.24
CA LEU A 747 38.11 -14.15 6.97
C LEU A 747 36.70 -14.48 6.49
N ALA A 748 35.73 -14.51 7.39
CA ALA A 748 34.34 -14.79 7.05
C ALA A 748 33.43 -13.72 7.67
N GLY A 749 32.64 -13.04 6.86
CA GLY A 749 31.80 -11.95 7.33
C GLY A 749 31.23 -11.09 6.21
N LEU A 750 30.54 -10.01 6.59
CA LEU A 750 30.00 -9.03 5.64
C LEU A 750 31.14 -8.20 5.05
N VAL A 751 31.22 -8.14 3.72
CA VAL A 751 32.27 -7.38 3.02
C VAL A 751 31.72 -6.04 2.54
N ARG A 752 32.26 -4.95 3.07
CA ARG A 752 31.98 -3.58 2.63
C ARG A 752 33.21 -2.99 1.95
N SER A 753 33.04 -2.28 0.83
CA SER A 753 34.16 -1.57 0.21
C SER A 753 34.58 -0.39 1.09
N ASP A 754 35.88 -0.26 1.34
CA ASP A 754 36.49 0.82 2.13
C ASP A 754 37.47 1.59 1.24
N GLY A 755 36.92 2.46 0.39
CA GLY A 755 37.66 3.12 -0.69
C GLY A 755 37.93 2.20 -1.89
N SER A 756 38.87 2.62 -2.75
CA SER A 756 39.29 1.87 -3.94
C SER A 756 40.24 0.72 -3.64
N ASP A 757 41.03 0.83 -2.57
CA ASP A 757 42.22 -0.02 -2.36
C ASP A 757 42.05 -1.06 -1.25
N ALA A 758 40.94 -1.03 -0.51
CA ALA A 758 40.69 -1.94 0.60
C ALA A 758 39.22 -2.39 0.70
N ILE A 759 39.00 -3.48 1.42
CA ILE A 759 37.69 -3.93 1.87
C ILE A 759 37.67 -3.99 3.40
N ARG A 760 36.48 -3.90 3.98
CA ARG A 760 36.21 -4.11 5.39
C ARG A 760 35.35 -5.35 5.56
N VAL A 761 35.85 -6.31 6.33
CA VAL A 761 35.15 -7.55 6.67
C VAL A 761 34.59 -7.42 8.09
N ILE A 762 33.28 -7.60 8.28
CA ILE A 762 32.61 -7.55 9.58
C ILE A 762 32.14 -8.97 9.94
N ASP A 763 32.70 -9.57 10.98
CA ASP A 763 32.39 -10.95 11.39
C ASP A 763 31.09 -11.07 12.21
N ALA A 764 30.75 -12.30 12.63
CA ALA A 764 29.53 -12.61 13.38
C ALA A 764 29.53 -12.00 14.80
N GLU A 765 30.71 -11.63 15.31
CA GLU A 765 30.91 -10.92 16.57
C GLU A 765 30.87 -9.39 16.38
N ALA A 766 30.48 -8.90 15.20
CA ALA A 766 30.48 -7.50 14.79
C ALA A 766 31.87 -6.83 14.82
N LYS A 767 32.95 -7.62 14.76
CA LYS A 767 34.31 -7.10 14.72
C LYS A 767 34.71 -6.80 13.27
N GLU A 768 35.26 -5.60 13.08
CA GLU A 768 35.68 -5.12 11.77
C GLU A 768 37.17 -5.39 11.53
N THR A 769 37.50 -5.92 10.36
CA THR A 769 38.88 -6.11 9.87
C THR A 769 39.02 -5.44 8.50
N VAL A 770 39.94 -4.49 8.37
CA VAL A 770 40.26 -3.87 7.07
C VAL A 770 41.36 -4.67 6.38
N VAL A 771 41.16 -4.98 5.10
CA VAL A 771 42.04 -5.82 4.27
C VAL A 771 42.37 -5.06 2.99
N PRO A 772 43.66 -4.83 2.68
CA PRO A 772 44.08 -4.30 1.39
C PRO A 772 43.70 -5.25 0.25
N ARG A 773 43.16 -4.73 -0.85
CA ARG A 773 42.75 -5.55 -2.01
C ARG A 773 43.90 -6.34 -2.63
N ALA A 774 45.13 -5.81 -2.56
CA ALA A 774 46.32 -6.49 -3.04
C ALA A 774 46.68 -7.76 -2.25
N GLU A 775 46.12 -7.95 -1.05
CA GLU A 775 46.31 -9.14 -0.21
C GLU A 775 45.20 -10.18 -0.40
N ILE A 776 44.21 -9.91 -1.27
CA ILE A 776 43.05 -10.79 -1.47
C ILE A 776 43.34 -11.71 -2.65
N GLU A 777 43.27 -13.02 -2.38
CA GLU A 777 43.36 -14.06 -3.41
C GLU A 777 41.98 -14.35 -4.00
N GLU A 778 40.96 -14.48 -3.16
CA GLU A 778 39.61 -14.84 -3.60
C GLU A 778 38.55 -14.31 -2.61
N ILE A 779 37.37 -13.94 -3.15
CA ILE A 779 36.19 -13.63 -2.36
C ILE A 779 35.04 -14.51 -2.85
N GLN A 780 34.45 -15.30 -1.95
CA GLN A 780 33.32 -16.18 -2.25
C GLN A 780 32.08 -15.79 -1.46
N ALA A 781 30.93 -15.66 -2.12
CA ALA A 781 29.64 -15.44 -1.47
C ALA A 781 29.17 -16.69 -0.69
N ARG A 782 28.54 -16.48 0.48
CA ARG A 782 27.99 -17.53 1.34
C ARG A 782 26.45 -17.59 1.21
N SER A 783 25.88 -18.77 1.48
CA SER A 783 24.42 -19.07 1.57
C SER A 783 23.94 -19.11 3.00
N THR A 784 24.85 -18.91 3.95
CA THR A 784 24.53 -18.89 5.37
C THR A 784 24.66 -17.45 5.82
N SER A 785 23.66 -16.96 6.53
CA SER A 785 23.68 -15.62 7.09
C SER A 785 24.84 -15.45 8.08
N THR A 786 25.32 -14.21 8.21
CA THR A 786 26.29 -13.83 9.26
C THR A 786 25.58 -13.69 10.62
N MET A 787 24.25 -13.57 10.63
CA MET A 787 23.44 -13.58 11.85
C MET A 787 23.50 -14.97 12.52
N PRO A 788 23.81 -15.05 13.83
CA PRO A 788 23.87 -16.32 14.55
C PRO A 788 22.52 -17.05 14.57
N THR A 789 22.54 -18.38 14.55
CA THR A 789 21.36 -19.23 14.80
C THR A 789 21.06 -19.29 16.31
N ASN A 790 19.85 -19.72 16.67
CA ASN A 790 19.45 -20.00 18.07
C ASN A 790 19.45 -18.76 18.99
N LEU A 791 19.32 -17.54 18.44
CA LEU A 791 19.30 -16.30 19.23
C LEU A 791 18.15 -16.24 20.25
N LEU A 792 17.05 -16.95 19.98
CA LEU A 792 15.91 -17.02 20.91
C LEU A 792 16.12 -18.02 22.04
N ASP A 793 17.06 -18.98 21.93
CA ASP A 793 17.28 -20.00 22.97
C ASP A 793 17.79 -19.38 24.28
N ALA A 794 18.39 -18.20 24.20
CA ALA A 794 18.82 -17.42 25.36
C ALA A 794 17.64 -16.73 26.07
N LEU A 795 16.47 -16.61 25.44
CA LEU A 795 15.30 -15.87 25.95
C LEU A 795 14.23 -16.85 26.45
N ASN A 796 13.49 -16.46 27.50
CA ASN A 796 12.25 -17.16 27.84
C ASN A 796 11.08 -16.69 26.94
N ASP A 797 9.97 -17.43 26.95
CA ASP A 797 8.81 -17.14 26.10
C ASP A 797 8.26 -15.71 26.26
N GLN A 798 8.31 -15.14 27.47
CA GLN A 798 7.84 -13.77 27.70
C GLN A 798 8.83 -12.74 27.15
N GLU A 799 10.13 -12.96 27.33
CA GLU A 799 11.18 -12.10 26.76
C GLU A 799 11.15 -12.13 25.23
N ALA A 800 10.87 -13.29 24.62
CA ALA A 800 10.68 -13.41 23.18
C ALA A 800 9.44 -12.64 22.70
N ARG A 801 8.29 -12.76 23.39
CA ARG A 801 7.10 -11.96 23.07
C ARG A 801 7.31 -10.47 23.25
N ASP A 802 8.00 -10.06 24.31
CA ASP A 802 8.36 -8.67 24.57
C ASP A 802 9.27 -8.14 23.44
N LEU A 803 10.31 -8.89 23.04
CA LEU A 803 11.18 -8.56 21.89
C LEU A 803 10.38 -8.39 20.60
N MET A 804 9.47 -9.33 20.31
CA MET A 804 8.60 -9.24 19.14
C MET A 804 7.70 -8.01 19.20
N ALA A 805 7.12 -7.68 20.36
CA ALA A 805 6.34 -6.47 20.55
C ALA A 805 7.17 -5.20 20.27
N PHE A 806 8.44 -5.16 20.69
CA PHE A 806 9.35 -4.05 20.37
C PHE A 806 9.61 -3.87 18.87
N LEU A 807 9.82 -4.98 18.15
CA LEU A 807 10.15 -4.94 16.72
C LEU A 807 8.93 -4.67 15.84
N LEU A 808 7.75 -5.15 16.22
CA LEU A 808 6.59 -5.24 15.33
C LEU A 808 5.42 -4.33 15.68
N THR A 809 5.48 -3.64 16.83
CA THR A 809 4.52 -2.57 17.10
C THR A 809 5.17 -1.24 16.79
N ALA A 810 4.53 -0.46 15.93
CA ALA A 810 4.96 0.91 15.68
C ALA A 810 5.00 1.62 17.03
N ALA A 811 6.17 2.15 17.41
CA ALA A 811 6.13 3.10 18.52
C ALA A 811 5.32 4.31 18.05
N PRO A 812 4.44 4.87 18.90
CA PRO A 812 3.61 6.01 18.52
C PRO A 812 4.47 7.07 17.85
N ASP A 813 4.08 7.44 16.63
CA ASP A 813 4.72 8.51 15.88
C ASP A 813 4.44 9.84 16.62
N PRO A 814 5.45 10.59 17.04
CA PRO A 814 5.25 11.93 17.59
C PRO A 814 4.63 12.92 16.59
N GLN A 815 4.59 12.60 15.29
CA GLN A 815 4.34 13.54 14.19
C GLN A 815 2.99 13.40 13.48
N ASP A 816 2.10 12.48 13.87
CA ASP A 816 0.72 12.39 13.33
C ASP A 816 -0.22 13.46 13.93
N ARG A 817 0.29 14.69 14.09
CA ARG A 817 -0.42 15.84 14.67
C ARG A 817 -0.29 17.05 13.74
N PRO A 818 -1.39 17.57 13.18
CA PRO A 818 -1.40 18.65 12.19
C PRO A 818 -0.86 19.97 12.76
N GLU A 819 -0.25 20.76 11.88
CA GLU A 819 0.57 21.95 12.12
C GLU A 819 -0.03 23.14 12.89
N LYS A 820 -1.27 23.10 13.40
CA LYS A 820 -1.88 24.32 13.98
C LYS A 820 -1.49 24.66 15.42
N ALA A 821 -0.80 23.75 16.12
CA ALA A 821 -0.04 24.10 17.33
C ALA A 821 1.06 23.04 17.55
N LYS A 822 2.32 23.47 17.71
CA LYS A 822 3.39 22.54 18.10
C LYS A 822 3.11 22.06 19.53
N ALA A 823 3.04 20.74 19.73
CA ALA A 823 2.96 20.17 21.07
C ALA A 823 4.11 20.71 21.95
N PRO A 824 3.85 21.12 23.19
CA PRO A 824 4.88 21.63 24.08
C PRO A 824 5.90 20.51 24.44
N PRO A 825 7.15 20.87 24.77
CA PRO A 825 8.15 19.89 25.19
C PRO A 825 7.67 19.14 26.45
N PRO A 826 7.98 17.83 26.60
CA PRO A 826 7.60 17.06 27.79
C PRO A 826 8.16 17.66 29.08
N ARG A 827 7.32 17.71 30.12
CA ARG A 827 7.68 18.12 31.49
C ARG A 827 8.88 17.35 32.00
N THR A 828 9.68 17.98 32.85
CA THR A 828 10.79 17.27 33.50
C THR A 828 10.27 16.40 34.65
N ARG A 829 10.92 15.25 34.88
CA ARG A 829 10.66 14.42 36.06
C ARG A 829 10.62 15.15 37.37
N GLN A 830 11.58 16.05 37.55
CA GLN A 830 11.69 16.84 38.78
C GLN A 830 10.44 17.70 38.99
N GLU A 831 9.98 18.38 37.94
CA GLU A 831 8.77 19.22 37.96
C GLU A 831 7.52 18.42 38.35
N VAL A 832 7.37 17.19 37.86
CA VAL A 832 6.24 16.31 38.21
C VAL A 832 6.38 15.78 39.65
N GLU A 833 7.56 15.33 40.05
CA GLU A 833 7.83 14.82 41.40
C GLU A 833 7.64 15.91 42.48
N ASP A 834 7.95 17.17 42.18
CA ASP A 834 7.72 18.31 43.07
C ASP A 834 6.23 18.48 43.40
N VAL A 835 5.37 18.42 42.39
CA VAL A 835 3.91 18.53 42.55
C VAL A 835 3.31 17.32 43.27
N LEU A 836 3.83 16.12 43.01
CA LEU A 836 3.37 14.89 43.67
C LEU A 836 3.74 14.88 45.16
N ARG A 837 4.91 15.39 45.54
CA ARG A 837 5.38 15.45 46.94
C ARG A 837 4.58 16.38 47.86
N ALA A 838 3.79 17.29 47.29
CA ALA A 838 2.93 18.19 48.07
C ALA A 838 1.78 17.47 48.81
N LEU A 839 1.48 16.23 48.43
CA LEU A 839 0.45 15.41 49.06
C LEU A 839 1.03 14.03 49.45
N PRO A 840 0.41 13.33 50.42
CA PRO A 840 0.82 11.97 50.74
C PRO A 840 0.62 11.02 49.54
N PRO A 841 1.36 9.88 49.51
CA PRO A 841 1.18 8.84 48.49
C PRO A 841 -0.25 8.29 48.44
N ASP A 842 -0.60 7.62 47.33
CA ASP A 842 -1.90 6.97 47.14
C ASP A 842 -2.31 6.14 48.38
N PRO A 843 -3.56 6.29 48.85
CA PRO A 843 -4.09 5.53 49.97
C PRO A 843 -4.16 4.03 49.63
N LEU A 844 -4.04 3.17 50.64
CA LEU A 844 -4.01 1.72 50.42
C LEU A 844 -5.38 1.19 49.92
N PRO A 845 -5.43 0.08 49.16
CA PRO A 845 -6.68 -0.45 48.59
C PRO A 845 -7.83 -0.74 49.59
N GLY A 846 -7.52 -0.90 50.89
CA GLY A 846 -8.52 -1.09 51.95
C GLY A 846 -9.02 0.21 52.61
N GLU A 847 -8.46 1.35 52.24
CA GLU A 847 -8.76 2.68 52.81
C GLU A 847 -9.66 3.53 51.90
N VAL A 848 -9.97 3.04 50.69
CA VAL A 848 -10.73 3.75 49.66
C VAL A 848 -12.01 3.02 49.28
N LYS A 849 -13.06 3.77 48.90
CA LYS A 849 -14.33 3.18 48.46
C LYS A 849 -14.18 2.54 47.08
N ARG A 850 -14.99 1.52 46.78
CA ARG A 850 -15.14 1.08 45.39
C ARG A 850 -15.87 2.16 44.60
N LEU A 851 -15.35 2.53 43.43
CA LEU A 851 -15.95 3.54 42.57
C LEU A 851 -16.34 2.96 41.22
N THR A 852 -17.46 3.42 40.68
CA THR A 852 -17.84 3.27 39.28
C THR A 852 -17.73 4.61 38.58
N ILE A 853 -16.82 4.72 37.61
CA ILE A 853 -16.61 5.93 36.81
C ILE A 853 -17.18 5.68 35.42
N VAL A 854 -18.02 6.58 34.93
CA VAL A 854 -18.54 6.54 33.57
C VAL A 854 -17.87 7.62 32.73
N LEU A 855 -17.12 7.24 31.70
CA LEU A 855 -16.52 8.16 30.74
C LEU A 855 -17.47 8.37 29.56
N VAL A 856 -17.89 9.61 29.32
CA VAL A 856 -18.80 9.98 28.23
C VAL A 856 -18.01 10.68 27.13
N ALA A 857 -18.02 10.08 25.95
CA ALA A 857 -17.39 10.59 24.74
C ALA A 857 -18.37 10.56 23.57
N GLY A 858 -18.04 11.23 22.47
CA GLY A 858 -18.85 11.25 21.25
C GLY A 858 -17.98 11.14 20.00
N PRO A 859 -18.58 11.33 18.80
CA PRO A 859 -17.81 11.37 17.57
C PRO A 859 -16.80 12.53 17.61
N LYS A 860 -15.60 12.28 17.07
CA LYS A 860 -14.60 13.34 16.87
C LYS A 860 -15.16 14.42 15.95
N ASP A 861 -14.96 15.69 16.30
CA ASP A 861 -15.56 16.82 15.61
C ASP A 861 -14.55 17.89 15.12
N HIS A 862 -13.26 17.75 15.41
CA HIS A 862 -12.19 18.67 14.97
C HIS A 862 -11.01 17.96 14.29
N GLY A 863 -9.98 18.73 13.92
CA GLY A 863 -8.81 18.28 13.17
C GLY A 863 -8.00 17.20 13.91
N PRO A 864 -7.00 16.59 13.26
CA PRO A 864 -6.21 15.57 13.93
C PRO A 864 -5.56 16.09 15.23
N GLY A 865 -5.54 15.27 16.28
CA GLY A 865 -5.12 15.68 17.63
C GLY A 865 -6.04 16.65 18.40
N GLU A 866 -7.08 17.20 17.78
CA GLU A 866 -8.08 18.09 18.41
C GLU A 866 -9.38 17.31 18.67
N HIS A 867 -10.00 17.52 19.84
CA HIS A 867 -11.30 16.93 20.21
C HIS A 867 -11.41 15.42 19.91
N ASP A 868 -10.31 14.68 20.15
CA ASP A 868 -10.27 13.24 19.90
C ASP A 868 -10.88 12.47 21.07
N TYR A 869 -12.19 12.69 21.29
CA TYR A 869 -12.94 12.07 22.38
C TYR A 869 -12.87 10.54 22.39
N PRO A 870 -12.89 9.83 21.24
CA PRO A 870 -12.78 8.38 21.23
C PRO A 870 -11.40 7.90 21.69
N ALA A 871 -10.32 8.56 21.24
CA ALA A 871 -8.97 8.23 21.70
C ALA A 871 -8.80 8.53 23.20
N TRP A 872 -9.30 9.68 23.66
CA TRP A 872 -9.31 10.04 25.08
C TRP A 872 -10.04 8.98 25.92
N GLN A 873 -11.25 8.57 25.51
CA GLN A 873 -12.05 7.60 26.27
C GLN A 873 -11.34 6.27 26.44
N ARG A 874 -10.75 5.73 25.35
CA ARG A 874 -9.97 4.47 25.41
C ARG A 874 -8.75 4.58 26.32
N GLN A 875 -7.99 5.67 26.20
CA GLN A 875 -6.78 5.90 27.01
C GLN A 875 -7.10 6.05 28.50
N TRP A 876 -8.13 6.86 28.83
CA TRP A 876 -8.53 7.10 30.21
C TRP A 876 -9.24 5.91 30.83
N GLU A 877 -9.96 5.11 30.05
CA GLU A 877 -10.49 3.82 30.47
C GLU A 877 -9.35 2.88 30.89
N GLY A 878 -8.33 2.73 30.04
CA GLY A 878 -7.14 1.94 30.34
C GLY A 878 -6.34 2.47 31.53
N LEU A 879 -6.23 3.79 31.69
CA LEU A 879 -5.53 4.44 32.78
C LEU A 879 -6.24 4.21 34.12
N LEU A 880 -7.53 4.53 34.21
CA LEU A 880 -8.31 4.48 35.45
C LEU A 880 -8.56 3.04 35.92
N ARG A 881 -8.62 2.05 35.01
CA ARG A 881 -8.70 0.63 35.37
C ARG A 881 -7.50 0.11 36.15
N LYS A 882 -6.34 0.79 36.06
CA LYS A 882 -5.14 0.43 36.85
C LYS A 882 -5.30 0.79 38.32
N ALA A 883 -6.24 1.68 38.67
CA ALA A 883 -6.47 2.09 40.05
C ALA A 883 -7.21 1.02 40.86
N ALA A 884 -6.76 0.79 42.08
CA ALA A 884 -7.40 -0.16 42.98
C ALA A 884 -8.85 0.26 43.30
N GLY A 885 -9.76 -0.71 43.22
CA GLY A 885 -11.17 -0.52 43.57
C GLY A 885 -11.96 0.37 42.60
N VAL A 886 -11.48 0.57 41.37
CA VAL A 886 -12.19 1.34 40.34
C VAL A 886 -12.76 0.42 39.26
N ARG A 887 -14.05 0.55 39.00
CA ARG A 887 -14.74 0.04 37.81
C ARG A 887 -14.92 1.21 36.85
N VAL A 888 -14.54 1.03 35.59
CA VAL A 888 -14.73 2.03 34.54
C VAL A 888 -15.71 1.50 33.51
N GLU A 889 -16.72 2.31 33.21
CA GLU A 889 -17.66 2.10 32.11
C GLU A 889 -17.56 3.24 31.10
N THR A 890 -17.95 2.96 29.86
CA THR A 890 -17.97 3.93 28.77
C THR A 890 -19.40 4.17 28.34
N ALA A 891 -19.73 5.43 28.06
CA ALA A 891 -20.98 5.82 27.44
C ALA A 891 -20.69 6.60 26.16
N TRP A 892 -21.51 6.38 25.14
CA TRP A 892 -21.44 7.10 23.87
C TRP A 892 -22.53 8.15 23.82
N GLU A 893 -22.13 9.41 23.76
CA GLU A 893 -22.92 10.65 23.78
C GLU A 893 -23.73 10.91 25.06
N TRP A 894 -24.28 9.86 25.69
CA TRP A 894 -25.06 9.97 26.91
C TRP A 894 -25.06 8.67 27.73
N PRO A 895 -25.00 8.72 29.08
CA PRO A 895 -25.13 7.52 29.91
C PRO A 895 -26.55 6.94 29.90
N SER A 896 -26.64 5.61 29.92
CA SER A 896 -27.91 4.90 30.12
C SER A 896 -28.47 5.07 31.55
N ASP A 897 -29.75 4.78 31.75
CA ASP A 897 -30.38 4.79 33.09
C ASP A 897 -29.66 3.90 34.10
N GLY A 898 -29.15 2.75 33.64
CA GLY A 898 -28.38 1.82 34.46
C GLY A 898 -27.04 2.44 34.89
N GLN A 899 -26.35 3.06 33.94
CA GLN A 899 -25.08 3.75 34.18
C GLN A 899 -25.26 4.92 35.13
N TRP A 900 -26.28 5.76 34.93
CA TRP A 900 -26.60 6.83 35.87
C TRP A 900 -26.74 6.27 37.29
N LYS A 901 -27.61 5.27 37.50
CA LYS A 901 -27.87 4.70 38.83
C LYS A 901 -26.64 4.11 39.52
N GLN A 902 -25.69 3.57 38.77
CA GLN A 902 -24.52 2.86 39.30
C GLN A 902 -23.27 3.74 39.41
N ALA A 903 -23.18 4.83 38.63
CA ALA A 903 -22.04 5.72 38.65
C ALA A 903 -21.88 6.40 40.01
N ASP A 904 -20.63 6.53 40.45
CA ASP A 904 -20.22 7.46 41.51
C ASP A 904 -19.73 8.77 40.87
N VAL A 905 -19.06 8.69 39.71
CA VAL A 905 -18.62 9.86 38.93
C VAL A 905 -18.92 9.68 37.45
N VAL A 906 -19.40 10.75 36.80
CA VAL A 906 -19.57 10.83 35.33
C VAL A 906 -18.63 11.90 34.78
N VAL A 907 -17.83 11.54 33.77
CA VAL A 907 -16.86 12.43 33.12
C VAL A 907 -17.33 12.76 31.71
N PHE A 908 -17.61 14.03 31.43
CA PHE A 908 -17.99 14.52 30.11
C PHE A 908 -16.78 15.13 29.41
N ASN A 909 -16.38 14.54 28.28
CA ASN A 909 -15.44 15.14 27.34
C ASN A 909 -15.95 14.91 25.92
N LEU A 910 -16.96 15.69 25.54
CA LEU A 910 -17.56 15.74 24.20
C LEU A 910 -18.32 17.06 24.04
N TRP A 911 -18.42 17.57 22.82
CA TRP A 911 -19.39 18.62 22.52
C TRP A 911 -20.79 18.01 22.41
N ASN A 912 -21.55 18.09 23.49
CA ASN A 912 -22.92 17.59 23.49
C ASN A 912 -23.88 18.63 22.90
N HIS A 913 -24.38 18.36 21.70
CA HIS A 913 -25.34 19.23 21.02
C HIS A 913 -26.78 19.11 21.57
N ASP A 914 -27.06 18.09 22.38
CA ASP A 914 -28.40 17.80 22.92
C ASP A 914 -28.43 17.93 24.45
N TRP A 915 -28.43 19.16 24.95
CA TRP A 915 -28.70 19.44 26.37
C TRP A 915 -30.19 19.69 26.61
N SER A 916 -30.96 18.60 26.66
CA SER A 916 -32.42 18.64 26.84
C SER A 916 -32.87 18.66 28.30
N ASP A 917 -34.12 19.08 28.55
CA ASP A 917 -34.71 19.10 29.90
C ASP A 917 -34.74 17.71 30.57
N GLU A 918 -34.88 16.63 29.79
CA GLU A 918 -34.81 15.26 30.27
C GLU A 918 -33.40 14.90 30.76
N ARG A 919 -32.37 15.25 29.99
CA ARG A 919 -30.97 15.04 30.33
C ARG A 919 -30.55 15.86 31.55
N TYR A 920 -31.04 17.09 31.65
CA TYR A 920 -30.88 17.92 32.84
C TYR A 920 -31.52 17.29 34.09
N LEU A 921 -32.71 16.72 33.97
CA LEU A 921 -33.38 16.06 35.10
C LEU A 921 -32.63 14.81 35.59
N ALA A 922 -32.05 14.04 34.67
CA ALA A 922 -31.20 12.89 35.01
C ALA A 922 -29.94 13.34 35.77
N MET A 923 -29.32 14.44 35.33
CA MET A 923 -28.17 15.05 35.97
C MET A 923 -28.50 15.62 37.35
N ASP A 924 -29.63 16.32 37.50
CA ASP A 924 -30.12 16.82 38.80
C ASP A 924 -30.33 15.66 39.77
N SER A 925 -30.98 14.58 39.32
CA SER A 925 -31.20 13.39 40.14
C SER A 925 -29.90 12.69 40.55
N PHE A 926 -28.85 12.81 39.74
CA PHE A 926 -27.52 12.30 40.05
C PHE A 926 -26.78 13.16 41.08
N LEU A 927 -26.77 14.46 40.89
CA LEU A 927 -26.16 15.41 41.83
C LEU A 927 -26.88 15.40 43.20
N ALA A 928 -28.21 15.36 43.20
CA ALA A 928 -29.03 15.32 44.42
C ALA A 928 -28.75 14.10 45.31
N ARG A 929 -28.31 12.96 44.72
CA ARG A 929 -27.91 11.77 45.48
C ARG A 929 -26.43 11.74 45.86
N GLY A 930 -25.70 12.83 45.62
CA GLY A 930 -24.28 12.96 45.93
C GLY A 930 -23.32 12.47 44.84
N GLY A 931 -23.79 12.33 43.60
CA GLY A 931 -22.96 11.97 42.46
C GLY A 931 -21.95 13.06 42.08
N GLY A 932 -20.80 12.64 41.56
CA GLY A 932 -19.74 13.54 41.09
C GLY A 932 -19.76 13.76 39.57
N ILE A 933 -19.54 14.98 39.10
CA ILE A 933 -19.38 15.27 37.65
C ILE A 933 -18.03 15.92 37.39
N VAL A 934 -17.38 15.47 36.32
CA VAL A 934 -16.16 16.10 35.78
C VAL A 934 -16.48 16.53 34.36
N ALA A 935 -16.47 17.83 34.09
CA ALA A 935 -16.73 18.38 32.75
C ALA A 935 -15.43 18.98 32.21
N VAL A 936 -14.93 18.38 31.12
CA VAL A 936 -13.67 18.77 30.48
C VAL A 936 -13.97 19.38 29.11
N HIS A 937 -13.34 20.51 28.85
CA HIS A 937 -13.29 21.19 27.58
C HIS A 937 -14.68 21.34 26.92
N ALA A 938 -14.91 20.65 25.79
CA ALA A 938 -16.15 20.71 25.03
C ALA A 938 -17.39 20.24 25.83
N GLY A 939 -17.18 19.45 26.90
CA GLY A 939 -18.25 19.07 27.84
C GLY A 939 -18.89 20.26 28.57
N LEU A 940 -18.26 21.43 28.55
CA LEU A 940 -18.78 22.67 29.13
C LEU A 940 -19.65 23.49 28.16
N ILE A 941 -19.73 23.09 26.88
CA ILE A 941 -20.40 23.84 25.83
C ILE A 941 -21.87 23.45 25.75
N ALA A 942 -22.76 24.43 25.79
CA ALA A 942 -24.16 24.28 25.46
C ALA A 942 -24.54 25.17 24.27
N ASP A 943 -25.08 24.55 23.21
CA ASP A 943 -25.54 25.29 22.02
C ASP A 943 -26.74 26.18 22.30
N ARG A 944 -27.57 25.81 23.27
CA ARG A 944 -28.81 26.49 23.66
C ARG A 944 -28.92 26.56 25.18
N GLU A 945 -29.47 27.67 25.67
CA GLU A 945 -29.76 27.88 27.10
C GLU A 945 -28.58 27.54 28.04
N PRO A 946 -27.36 28.06 27.83
CA PRO A 946 -26.19 27.73 28.64
C PRO A 946 -26.36 28.04 30.13
N GLU A 947 -27.29 28.93 30.49
CA GLU A 947 -27.67 29.20 31.89
C GLU A 947 -28.23 27.94 32.59
N LYS A 948 -28.88 27.03 31.86
CA LYS A 948 -29.33 25.73 32.40
C LYS A 948 -28.13 24.83 32.70
N LEU A 949 -27.13 24.78 31.83
CA LEU A 949 -25.91 23.99 32.08
C LEU A 949 -25.07 24.61 33.20
N ALA A 950 -24.89 25.92 33.19
CA ALA A 950 -24.15 26.66 34.21
C ALA A 950 -24.75 26.50 35.62
N ARG A 951 -26.08 26.38 35.77
CA ARG A 951 -26.68 26.07 37.08
C ARG A 951 -26.20 24.74 37.70
N ARG A 952 -25.70 23.82 36.88
CA ARG A 952 -25.26 22.49 37.30
C ARG A 952 -23.74 22.39 37.34
N PHE A 953 -23.04 23.02 36.40
CA PHE A 953 -21.58 23.00 36.34
C PHE A 953 -20.92 24.21 37.01
N GLY A 954 -21.69 25.19 37.46
CA GLY A 954 -21.24 26.48 37.96
C GLY A 954 -21.05 27.49 36.81
N LEU A 955 -20.31 27.09 35.78
CA LEU A 955 -20.05 27.88 34.58
C LEU A 955 -20.24 27.01 33.32
N ALA A 956 -20.64 27.62 32.21
CA ALA A 956 -20.79 27.00 30.91
C ALA A 956 -20.34 27.92 29.77
N ALA A 957 -20.06 27.36 28.60
CA ALA A 957 -19.77 28.11 27.38
C ALA A 957 -20.94 28.01 26.40
N GLN A 958 -21.09 29.01 25.53
CA GLN A 958 -22.00 28.93 24.38
C GLN A 958 -21.33 29.51 23.14
N PRO A 959 -21.42 28.84 21.97
CA PRO A 959 -20.90 29.37 20.72
C PRO A 959 -21.44 30.79 20.46
N ARG A 960 -20.58 31.68 19.97
CA ARG A 960 -20.86 33.11 19.68
C ARG A 960 -21.07 34.03 20.90
N ARG A 961 -21.35 33.51 22.10
CA ARG A 961 -21.40 34.31 23.34
C ARG A 961 -20.11 34.23 24.14
N THR A 962 -19.50 33.06 24.15
CA THR A 962 -18.17 32.82 24.71
C THR A 962 -17.15 32.90 23.58
N LYS A 963 -16.11 33.69 23.78
CA LYS A 963 -14.93 33.78 22.90
C LYS A 963 -13.98 32.65 23.27
N TYR A 964 -13.14 32.30 22.31
CA TYR A 964 -12.06 31.35 22.50
C TYR A 964 -10.81 31.77 21.73
N ARG A 965 -9.66 31.22 22.12
CA ARG A 965 -8.43 31.24 21.33
C ARG A 965 -7.61 29.98 21.60
N HIS A 966 -6.91 29.53 20.57
CA HIS A 966 -5.87 28.52 20.69
C HIS A 966 -4.50 29.18 20.93
N GLY A 967 -3.63 28.52 21.70
CA GLY A 967 -2.22 28.90 21.82
C GLY A 967 -1.70 28.83 23.26
N PRO A 968 -0.61 29.56 23.58
CA PRO A 968 -0.04 29.56 24.92
C PRO A 968 -1.05 30.05 25.98
N VAL A 969 -1.15 29.32 27.08
CA VAL A 969 -2.01 29.60 28.24
C VAL A 969 -1.15 29.55 29.49
N GLU A 970 -0.97 30.68 30.15
CA GLU A 970 -0.35 30.71 31.48
C GLU A 970 -1.45 30.58 32.54
N LEU A 971 -1.48 29.43 33.23
CA LEU A 971 -2.39 29.18 34.34
C LEU A 971 -1.75 29.66 35.64
N THR A 972 -2.35 30.66 36.24
CA THR A 972 -2.09 31.04 37.63
C THR A 972 -3.01 30.23 38.53
N TRP A 973 -2.43 29.30 39.29
CA TRP A 973 -3.16 28.46 40.24
C TRP A 973 -3.46 29.24 41.53
N ARG A 974 -4.52 28.83 42.21
CA ARG A 974 -4.82 29.32 43.56
C ARG A 974 -3.69 28.92 44.51
N ASP A 975 -3.21 29.87 45.32
CA ASP A 975 -2.14 29.67 46.29
C ASP A 975 -2.39 28.41 47.13
N SER A 976 -1.41 27.49 47.18
CA SER A 976 -1.55 26.19 47.84
C SER A 976 -1.66 26.29 49.35
N ASP A 977 -1.14 27.34 49.97
CA ASP A 977 -1.13 27.50 51.44
C ASP A 977 -2.52 27.93 51.98
N ASP A 978 -3.33 28.58 51.14
CA ASP A 978 -4.76 28.89 51.36
C ASP A 978 -5.68 28.16 50.33
N GLY A 979 -5.13 27.09 49.73
CA GLY A 979 -5.59 26.51 48.47
C GLY A 979 -6.37 25.21 48.59
N HIS A 980 -7.29 25.02 47.66
CA HIS A 980 -8.04 23.78 47.53
C HIS A 980 -7.09 22.60 47.26
N PRO A 981 -7.27 21.41 47.88
CA PRO A 981 -6.29 20.33 47.85
C PRO A 981 -6.01 19.76 46.44
N ILE A 982 -6.86 20.03 45.45
CA ILE A 982 -6.63 19.66 44.04
C ILE A 982 -5.33 20.30 43.50
N VAL A 983 -5.04 21.55 43.89
CA VAL A 983 -3.93 22.33 43.32
C VAL A 983 -2.68 22.34 44.22
N ALA A 984 -2.64 21.47 45.24
CA ALA A 984 -1.50 21.39 46.15
C ALA A 984 -0.17 21.17 45.40
N GLY A 985 0.81 22.03 45.64
CA GLY A 985 2.11 22.00 44.99
C GLY A 985 2.15 22.52 43.54
N MET A 986 1.03 23.01 42.99
CA MET A 986 1.00 23.58 41.64
C MET A 986 1.39 25.05 41.67
N GLU A 987 2.48 25.39 40.98
CA GLU A 987 2.89 26.77 40.72
C GLU A 987 2.46 27.20 39.31
N THR A 988 2.51 28.51 39.01
CA THR A 988 2.14 29.05 37.70
C THR A 988 2.72 28.23 36.56
N THR A 989 1.84 27.68 35.70
CA THR A 989 2.21 26.67 34.69
C THR A 989 1.78 27.13 33.30
N GLN A 990 2.66 26.94 32.31
CA GLN A 990 2.36 27.26 30.90
C GLN A 990 1.87 26.03 30.14
N PHE A 991 0.74 26.14 29.46
CA PHE A 991 0.19 25.13 28.54
C PHE A 991 0.10 25.69 27.11
N ILE A 992 -0.10 24.81 26.13
CA ILE A 992 -0.54 25.19 24.78
C ILE A 992 -1.89 24.53 24.55
N ASP A 993 -2.96 25.31 24.62
CA ASP A 993 -4.33 24.81 24.62
C ASP A 993 -5.34 25.89 24.21
N GLU A 994 -6.63 25.62 24.39
CA GLU A 994 -7.74 26.55 24.19
C GLU A 994 -8.24 27.16 25.52
N THR A 995 -8.64 28.44 25.48
CA THR A 995 -9.28 29.15 26.61
C THR A 995 -10.67 29.64 26.23
N TYR A 996 -11.57 29.77 27.22
CA TYR A 996 -12.95 30.25 27.05
C TYR A 996 -13.24 31.48 27.91
N TRP A 997 -13.78 32.55 27.33
CA TRP A 997 -14.20 33.75 28.07
C TRP A 997 -15.17 34.69 27.31
N PRO A 998 -16.00 35.48 28.00
CA PRO A 998 -16.46 35.22 29.36
C PRO A 998 -17.32 33.94 29.38
N MET A 999 -17.27 33.22 30.50
CA MET A 999 -18.15 32.08 30.72
C MET A 999 -19.55 32.55 31.11
N VAL A 1000 -20.57 31.75 30.80
CA VAL A 1000 -21.94 31.98 31.25
C VAL A 1000 -22.13 31.36 32.63
N GLY A 1001 -22.61 32.12 33.60
CA GLY A 1001 -22.84 31.70 34.98
C GLY A 1001 -22.43 32.78 35.99
N ASP A 1002 -22.46 32.43 37.28
CA ASP A 1002 -22.00 33.31 38.35
C ASP A 1002 -20.60 32.86 38.80
N GLU A 1003 -19.56 33.59 38.38
CA GLU A 1003 -18.17 33.30 38.77
C GLU A 1003 -17.94 33.38 40.30
N THR A 1004 -18.82 34.06 41.06
CA THR A 1004 -18.73 34.13 42.52
C THR A 1004 -19.30 32.90 43.22
N ALA A 1005 -20.07 32.08 42.50
CA ALA A 1005 -20.68 30.85 43.01
C ALA A 1005 -19.75 29.63 42.92
N VAL A 1006 -18.61 29.75 42.24
CA VAL A 1006 -17.64 28.66 42.07
C VAL A 1006 -16.35 28.93 42.86
N THR A 1007 -15.68 27.86 43.27
CA THR A 1007 -14.31 27.96 43.80
C THR A 1007 -13.34 27.86 42.64
N VAL A 1008 -12.85 29.00 42.17
CA VAL A 1008 -11.85 29.06 41.09
C VAL A 1008 -10.52 28.48 41.59
N LEU A 1009 -9.99 27.51 40.84
CA LEU A 1009 -8.74 26.79 41.11
C LEU A 1009 -7.57 27.33 40.28
N ALA A 1010 -7.84 27.74 39.05
CA ALA A 1010 -6.84 28.33 38.16
C ALA A 1010 -7.47 29.38 37.26
N THR A 1011 -6.69 30.41 36.93
CA THR A 1011 -7.09 31.47 36.01
C THR A 1011 -6.07 31.67 34.90
N ALA A 1012 -6.53 32.13 33.74
CA ALA A 1012 -5.68 32.66 32.66
C ALA A 1012 -6.04 34.13 32.43
N THR A 1013 -5.07 34.96 32.03
CA THR A 1013 -5.34 36.36 31.71
C THR A 1013 -5.83 36.48 30.27
N GLU A 1014 -7.12 36.80 30.10
CA GLU A 1014 -7.72 37.06 28.79
C GLU A 1014 -8.36 38.46 28.76
N GLU A 1015 -8.06 39.22 27.71
CA GLU A 1015 -8.45 40.63 27.58
C GLU A 1015 -8.06 41.49 28.81
N GLY A 1016 -6.88 41.21 29.38
CA GLY A 1016 -6.32 41.92 30.52
C GLY A 1016 -7.02 41.65 31.85
N LYS A 1017 -7.81 40.59 31.95
CA LYS A 1017 -8.50 40.17 33.18
C LYS A 1017 -8.25 38.69 33.48
N PRO A 1018 -8.10 38.30 34.76
CA PRO A 1018 -8.06 36.90 35.12
C PRO A 1018 -9.43 36.25 34.85
N ARG A 1019 -9.45 35.14 34.12
CA ARG A 1019 -10.65 34.37 33.76
C ARG A 1019 -10.58 32.96 34.33
N PRO A 1020 -11.67 32.41 34.91
CA PRO A 1020 -11.68 31.05 35.44
C PRO A 1020 -11.41 30.01 34.34
N MET A 1021 -10.40 29.16 34.54
CA MET A 1021 -10.07 28.05 33.63
C MET A 1021 -10.39 26.70 34.25
N LEU A 1022 -10.16 26.56 35.56
CA LEU A 1022 -10.51 25.38 36.34
C LEU A 1022 -11.23 25.82 37.61
N TRP A 1023 -12.28 25.10 38.01
CA TRP A 1023 -13.04 25.40 39.22
C TRP A 1023 -13.69 24.15 39.82
N THR A 1024 -14.07 24.25 41.09
CA THR A 1024 -15.02 23.34 41.73
C THR A 1024 -16.34 24.04 42.04
N PHE A 1025 -17.42 23.27 42.01
CA PHE A 1025 -18.76 23.71 42.30
C PHE A 1025 -19.52 22.60 43.03
N GLU A 1026 -20.31 22.96 44.05
CA GLU A 1026 -21.07 22.00 44.86
C GLU A 1026 -22.57 22.30 44.76
N PRO A 1027 -23.24 21.87 43.67
CA PRO A 1027 -24.68 21.99 43.55
C PRO A 1027 -25.37 20.94 44.43
N GLU A 1028 -26.24 21.40 45.32
CA GLU A 1028 -26.99 20.55 46.26
C GLU A 1028 -26.08 19.65 47.12
N ALA A 1029 -26.14 18.32 46.94
CA ALA A 1029 -25.31 17.34 47.65
C ALA A 1029 -24.16 16.78 46.79
N GLY A 1030 -24.10 17.15 45.50
CA GLY A 1030 -23.14 16.65 44.53
C GLY A 1030 -21.90 17.54 44.41
N ARG A 1031 -20.92 17.07 43.65
CA ARG A 1031 -19.66 17.78 43.41
C ARG A 1031 -19.32 17.82 41.94
N VAL A 1032 -18.96 19.00 41.45
CA VAL A 1032 -18.61 19.23 40.05
C VAL A 1032 -17.22 19.85 39.93
N PHE A 1033 -16.39 19.26 39.08
CA PHE A 1033 -15.12 19.82 38.65
C PHE A 1033 -15.24 20.24 37.17
N GLY A 1034 -15.02 21.53 36.90
CA GLY A 1034 -15.02 22.09 35.56
C GLY A 1034 -13.61 22.45 35.10
N CYS A 1035 -13.26 22.10 33.87
CA CYS A 1035 -11.97 22.37 33.27
C CYS A 1035 -12.12 22.83 31.82
N VAL A 1036 -11.73 24.06 31.52
CA VAL A 1036 -11.77 24.63 30.16
C VAL A 1036 -10.71 24.03 29.25
N LEU A 1037 -9.54 23.65 29.77
CA LEU A 1037 -8.48 23.03 28.98
C LEU A 1037 -8.85 21.59 28.59
N GLY A 1038 -8.21 21.08 27.53
CA GLY A 1038 -8.45 19.75 26.96
C GLY A 1038 -8.83 19.76 25.47
N HIS A 1039 -8.49 20.81 24.72
CA HIS A 1039 -8.75 20.89 23.28
C HIS A 1039 -7.90 19.87 22.52
N TYR A 1040 -6.63 19.81 22.88
CA TYR A 1040 -5.64 18.95 22.23
C TYR A 1040 -5.37 17.67 23.02
N ALA A 1041 -5.09 16.59 22.29
CA ALA A 1041 -4.68 15.31 22.86
C ALA A 1041 -3.42 15.44 23.75
N TRP A 1042 -2.46 16.30 23.39
CA TRP A 1042 -1.27 16.53 24.21
C TRP A 1042 -1.54 17.19 25.55
N THR A 1043 -2.67 17.90 25.71
CA THR A 1043 -3.04 18.44 27.02
C THR A 1043 -3.28 17.29 27.99
N PHE A 1044 -3.95 16.21 27.54
CA PHE A 1044 -4.14 15.00 28.34
C PHE A 1044 -2.84 14.19 28.55
N ASP A 1045 -1.83 14.41 27.70
CA ASP A 1045 -0.48 13.85 27.85
C ASP A 1045 0.37 14.61 28.87
N ASP A 1046 0.09 15.90 29.11
CA ASP A 1046 0.83 16.70 30.09
C ASP A 1046 0.57 16.17 31.53
N PRO A 1047 1.62 15.72 32.25
CA PRO A 1047 1.45 15.11 33.56
C PRO A 1047 0.87 16.08 34.60
N LEU A 1048 1.12 17.38 34.51
CA LEU A 1048 0.56 18.35 35.45
C LEU A 1048 -0.94 18.57 35.22
N PHE A 1049 -1.36 18.64 33.95
CA PHE A 1049 -2.78 18.65 33.61
C PHE A 1049 -3.49 17.38 34.06
N ARG A 1050 -2.87 16.22 33.80
CA ARG A 1050 -3.39 14.92 34.22
C ARG A 1050 -3.55 14.83 35.73
N ILE A 1051 -2.57 15.32 36.51
CA ILE A 1051 -2.68 15.43 37.98
C ILE A 1051 -3.91 16.26 38.36
N ALA A 1052 -4.12 17.43 37.74
CA ALA A 1052 -5.24 18.32 38.07
C ALA A 1052 -6.60 17.63 37.83
N VAL A 1053 -6.77 16.98 36.67
CA VAL A 1053 -8.02 16.28 36.33
C VAL A 1053 -8.24 15.04 37.21
N LEU A 1054 -7.19 14.26 37.49
CA LEU A 1054 -7.28 13.09 38.38
C LEU A 1054 -7.61 13.47 39.82
N ARG A 1055 -7.01 14.54 40.35
CA ARG A 1055 -7.33 15.09 41.67
C ARG A 1055 -8.75 15.66 41.70
N GLY A 1056 -9.18 16.32 40.62
CA GLY A 1056 -10.56 16.78 40.42
C GLY A 1056 -11.58 15.64 40.39
N LEU A 1057 -11.26 14.54 39.72
CA LEU A 1057 -12.07 13.33 39.67
C LEU A 1057 -12.22 12.71 41.07
N ALA A 1058 -11.11 12.52 41.79
CA ALA A 1058 -11.14 12.01 43.16
C ALA A 1058 -11.95 12.91 44.10
N TRP A 1059 -11.79 14.23 43.98
CA TRP A 1059 -12.57 15.20 44.76
C TRP A 1059 -14.07 15.11 44.46
N ALA A 1060 -14.44 15.02 43.18
CA ALA A 1060 -15.83 14.87 42.73
C ALA A 1060 -16.44 13.54 43.23
N ALA A 1061 -15.64 12.48 43.35
CA ALA A 1061 -16.04 11.20 43.94
C ALA A 1061 -16.22 11.24 45.47
N GLY A 1062 -15.88 12.34 46.14
CA GLY A 1062 -15.86 12.40 47.60
C GLY A 1062 -14.74 11.58 48.24
N GLU A 1063 -13.64 11.38 47.52
CA GLU A 1063 -12.47 10.60 47.94
C GLU A 1063 -11.24 11.52 48.17
N PRO A 1064 -10.19 11.03 48.85
CA PRO A 1064 -8.95 11.79 48.99
C PRO A 1064 -8.39 12.18 47.62
N VAL A 1065 -8.09 13.47 47.41
CA VAL A 1065 -7.68 13.98 46.07
C VAL A 1065 -6.42 13.29 45.52
N HIS A 1066 -5.57 12.76 46.41
CA HIS A 1066 -4.36 12.04 46.04
C HIS A 1066 -4.59 10.58 45.62
N ARG A 1067 -5.84 10.10 45.60
CA ARG A 1067 -6.18 8.69 45.32
C ARG A 1067 -5.63 8.14 44.00
N PHE A 1068 -5.46 8.99 42.99
CA PHE A 1068 -5.05 8.58 41.64
C PHE A 1068 -3.69 9.13 41.23
N GLN A 1069 -2.87 9.60 42.18
CA GLN A 1069 -1.63 10.30 41.84
C GLN A 1069 -0.60 9.41 41.16
N ALA A 1070 -0.52 8.12 41.52
CA ALA A 1070 0.38 7.18 40.86
C ALA A 1070 0.06 6.97 39.36
N LEU A 1071 -1.18 7.23 38.93
CA LEU A 1071 -1.57 7.16 37.52
C LEU A 1071 -1.00 8.33 36.70
N ALA A 1072 -0.66 9.44 37.36
CA ALA A 1072 -0.17 10.62 36.68
C ALA A 1072 1.30 10.47 36.22
N ALA A 1073 2.09 9.67 36.95
CA ALA A 1073 3.53 9.44 36.72
C ALA A 1073 3.86 8.33 35.70
N VAL A 1074 2.88 7.80 34.95
CA VAL A 1074 3.06 6.70 33.97
C VAL A 1074 3.87 7.13 32.73
N THR A 1075 4.46 8.32 32.75
CA THR A 1075 5.42 8.80 31.77
C THR A 1075 6.66 9.24 32.53
N GLU A 1076 7.64 8.34 32.68
CA GLU A 1076 9.09 8.58 32.68
C GLU A 1076 9.84 7.34 33.22
N SER A 1077 10.98 6.95 32.68
CA SER A 1077 12.09 7.83 32.30
C SER A 1077 12.85 7.37 31.05
N ARG A 1078 12.78 8.26 30.04
CA ARG A 1078 13.82 8.80 29.13
C ARG A 1078 15.07 7.98 28.86
#